data_AF-A0A972AB00-F1
#
_entry.id   AF-A0A972AB00-F1
#
_cell.length_a   1.000
_cell.length_b   1.000
_cell.length_c   1.000
_cell.angle_alpha   90.00
_cell.angle_beta   90.00
_cell.angle_gamma   90.00
#
_symmetry.space_group_name_H-M   'P 1'
#
loop_
_entity.id
_entity.type
_entity.pdbx_description
1 polymer ?
#
loop_
_entity_poly.entity_id
_entity_poly.type
_entity_poly.pdbx_seq_one_letter_code
_entity_poly.pdbx_strand_id
1 'polypeptide(L)'
;MTKEFKQESEFYLGRQAHLFDGSKESTDLALMVDALAQEKRTPWDTGKIRDALIIEAGVDPATAEEIAIEVEEVLLRQNRTHVTTTIIRELVNVKLFQRGLDAKLLDHSRIGIPVHDLEKMMLTKNKENSNTSHNPESINLSIAEMVLKEYALTKIFSKDVADAHLKGDIHLHDLGMVDRPYCSGQSIAYVARFGLNIPSITSVSSPAKHADVLLAHILKMTSVLQNHFAGAIGWDAINMYFAPYIVGWSYEQCKQLAQQLIFEFNQLAGGRGGQIAFTDINVYYEIPNHFRDVPAIGPGGKFTGKTYAEYDKEAKLFVKALFDVFMEGDSRGQPFFFPKPLLHITDYFFEEEGWEEFLDLSCRLASEKGNTYFVFDRGGVAKLSECCRLSFELTPEDLEEAKHPWKMRYCALQNITLNLPRAAYKSNGDRELLFDIIDEEMELAAKAHLQKRAFIQLILDLGKDGPLAALCSSHDDEPYLRMRKASHLIGILGLNEMLQAMTGFELHESPKAEELGLAVIQYMDLKCQQLSERLGLKIVLEQTPAESTALRFAKLDLRSYPQEAQKYVKGNSETGEIYYTNSTHLNYKHAKDPIEKVVKESVFHPMIKAGSITHLWMGEHKPDPRALASFVIKTFKNTENAQIAFSPEFTICNDCDHMQRGLVSTCEICGSENVDGITRVTGYFTRTSSWNAGKRGELRDRARVPISTNEKLSSN
;
A
#
# COMPACT_ATOMS: atom_id res chain seq x y z
N MET A 1 -4.22 -36.25 -11.05
CA MET A 1 -2.92 -36.24 -11.78
C MET A 1 -1.94 -35.47 -10.92
N THR A 2 -1.09 -36.17 -10.16
CA THR A 2 -0.38 -35.60 -9.00
C THR A 2 1.04 -36.16 -8.86
N LYS A 3 1.81 -36.23 -9.96
CA LYS A 3 3.19 -36.76 -9.89
C LYS A 3 4.27 -36.09 -10.75
N GLU A 4 4.00 -35.05 -11.54
CA GLU A 4 5.03 -34.48 -12.46
C GLU A 4 5.54 -33.07 -12.15
N PHE A 5 5.09 -32.38 -11.09
CA PHE A 5 5.56 -31.03 -10.74
C PHE A 5 6.56 -30.95 -9.57
N LYS A 6 7.20 -32.07 -9.19
CA LYS A 6 8.06 -32.13 -7.98
C LYS A 6 9.56 -31.96 -8.23
N GLN A 7 10.01 -31.56 -9.43
CA GLN A 7 11.43 -31.63 -9.78
C GLN A 7 12.12 -30.35 -10.29
N GLU A 8 11.49 -29.17 -10.20
CA GLU A 8 12.15 -27.89 -10.53
C GLU A 8 11.83 -26.75 -9.54
N SER A 9 11.92 -27.01 -8.23
CA SER A 9 11.84 -25.95 -7.21
C SER A 9 12.99 -26.02 -6.21
N GLU A 10 14.23 -26.05 -6.70
CA GLU A 10 15.36 -25.59 -5.87
C GLU A 10 15.32 -24.06 -5.87
N PHE A 11 14.64 -23.50 -4.87
CA PHE A 11 14.69 -22.08 -4.58
C PHE A 11 16.14 -21.68 -4.29
N TYR A 12 16.64 -20.64 -4.96
CA TYR A 12 17.95 -20.05 -4.71
C TYR A 12 17.94 -19.26 -3.38
N LEU A 13 17.76 -19.94 -2.25
CA LEU A 13 18.10 -19.36 -0.96
C LEU A 13 19.62 -19.18 -0.89
N GLY A 14 20.07 -17.97 -0.54
CA GLY A 14 21.48 -17.75 -0.21
C GLY A 14 21.88 -18.68 0.94
N ARG A 15 23.04 -19.34 0.82
CA ARG A 15 23.51 -20.33 1.82
C ARG A 15 23.68 -19.75 3.23
N GLN A 16 23.73 -18.43 3.35
CA GLN A 16 23.67 -17.70 4.61
C GLN A 16 22.38 -17.95 5.42
N ALA A 17 21.25 -18.29 4.78
CA ALA A 17 20.02 -18.63 5.50
C ALA A 17 20.13 -19.95 6.29
N HIS A 18 21.05 -20.85 5.89
CA HIS A 18 21.34 -22.09 6.63
C HIS A 18 22.27 -21.87 7.84
N LEU A 19 22.72 -20.63 8.11
CA LEU A 19 23.46 -20.27 9.32
C LEU A 19 22.58 -20.10 10.57
N PHE A 20 21.26 -20.01 10.41
CA PHE A 20 20.31 -19.88 11.52
C PHE A 20 20.06 -21.21 12.26
N ASP A 21 21.01 -22.16 12.22
CA ASP A 21 21.04 -23.30 13.14
C ASP A 21 21.51 -22.82 14.53
N GLY A 22 20.55 -22.32 15.30
CA GLY A 22 20.45 -22.41 16.76
C GLY A 22 21.55 -21.87 17.68
N SER A 23 22.62 -21.20 17.23
CA SER A 23 23.80 -20.96 18.09
C SER A 23 24.41 -19.56 18.16
N LYS A 24 23.84 -18.54 17.51
CA LYS A 24 24.26 -17.13 17.72
C LYS A 24 23.05 -16.23 17.95
N GLU A 25 22.97 -15.61 19.14
CA GLU A 25 21.88 -14.71 19.49
C GLU A 25 21.98 -13.40 18.68
N SER A 26 20.86 -12.89 18.17
CA SER A 26 20.81 -11.55 17.55
C SER A 26 21.26 -10.44 18.51
N THR A 27 21.09 -10.69 19.82
CA THR A 27 21.61 -9.87 20.91
C THR A 27 23.14 -9.75 20.87
N ASP A 28 23.88 -10.78 20.49
CA ASP A 28 25.35 -10.69 20.36
C ASP A 28 25.75 -9.73 19.23
N LEU A 29 24.97 -9.67 18.14
CA LEU A 29 25.19 -8.72 17.05
C LEU A 29 24.83 -7.27 17.46
N ALA A 30 23.78 -7.10 18.27
CA ALA A 30 23.29 -5.79 18.69
C ALA A 30 24.07 -5.17 19.86
N LEU A 31 24.55 -5.99 20.81
CA LEU A 31 25.38 -5.56 21.94
C LEU A 31 26.81 -5.24 21.52
N MET A 32 27.25 -5.81 20.41
CA MET A 32 28.49 -5.45 19.74
C MET A 32 28.30 -4.18 18.91
N VAL A 33 28.02 -3.04 19.56
CA VAL A 33 28.20 -1.70 18.96
C VAL A 33 29.71 -1.42 18.87
N ASP A 34 30.41 -2.29 18.15
CA ASP A 34 31.84 -2.24 17.91
C ASP A 34 32.00 -2.00 16.42
N ALA A 35 32.43 -0.77 16.09
CA ALA A 35 32.57 -0.30 14.74
C ALA A 35 33.36 -1.29 13.89
N LEU A 36 32.79 -1.76 12.78
CA LEU A 36 33.50 -2.36 11.65
C LEU A 36 34.70 -3.26 12.03
N ALA A 37 34.41 -4.55 12.20
CA ALA A 37 35.33 -5.63 12.56
C ALA A 37 35.47 -5.84 14.06
N GLN A 38 35.41 -7.12 14.46
CA GLN A 38 35.90 -7.56 15.75
C GLN A 38 37.31 -6.98 15.98
N GLU A 39 37.49 -6.00 16.88
CA GLU A 39 38.82 -5.66 17.40
C GLU A 39 39.34 -6.73 18.38
N LYS A 40 38.90 -7.99 18.26
CA LYS A 40 39.79 -9.11 18.59
C LYS A 40 40.88 -9.15 17.54
N ARG A 41 42.00 -8.45 17.79
CA ARG A 41 43.25 -8.71 17.09
C ARG A 41 43.65 -10.17 17.32
N THR A 42 43.29 -11.03 16.36
CA THR A 42 43.76 -12.40 16.37
C THR A 42 45.06 -12.49 15.57
N PRO A 43 45.95 -13.44 15.91
CA PRO A 43 47.00 -13.85 14.99
C PRO A 43 46.43 -14.14 13.60
N TRP A 44 47.24 -13.89 12.57
CA TRP A 44 46.89 -14.18 11.19
C TRP A 44 46.61 -15.68 11.02
N ASP A 45 45.52 -15.99 10.33
CA ASP A 45 45.07 -17.36 10.07
C ASP A 45 44.31 -17.41 8.74
N THR A 46 44.98 -17.92 7.71
CA THR A 46 44.43 -18.10 6.35
C THR A 46 43.25 -19.06 6.33
N GLY A 47 43.18 -20.00 7.27
CA GLY A 47 42.08 -20.97 7.38
C GLY A 47 40.73 -20.28 7.59
N LYS A 48 40.70 -19.11 8.23
CA LYS A 48 39.47 -18.32 8.40
C LYS A 48 38.89 -17.81 7.09
N ILE A 49 39.73 -17.50 6.09
CA ILE A 49 39.27 -17.05 4.77
C ILE A 49 38.60 -18.22 4.05
N ARG A 50 39.26 -19.38 4.05
CA ARG A 50 38.71 -20.62 3.49
C ARG A 50 37.39 -20.98 4.17
N ASP A 51 37.36 -21.02 5.48
CA ASP A 51 36.18 -21.43 6.25
C ASP A 51 35.01 -20.46 5.99
N ALA A 52 35.27 -19.15 5.91
CA ALA A 52 34.27 -18.15 5.53
C ALA A 52 33.75 -18.38 4.09
N LEU A 53 34.62 -18.68 3.12
CA LEU A 53 34.21 -18.97 1.74
C LEU A 53 33.35 -20.25 1.63
N ILE A 54 33.69 -21.28 2.39
CA ILE A 54 32.91 -22.53 2.44
C ILE A 54 31.55 -22.27 3.09
N ILE A 55 31.53 -21.56 4.22
CA ILE A 55 30.32 -21.36 5.01
C ILE A 55 29.38 -20.34 4.34
N GLU A 56 29.89 -19.18 3.95
CA GLU A 56 29.06 -18.05 3.53
C GLU A 56 28.69 -18.11 2.04
N ALA A 57 29.62 -18.54 1.20
CA ALA A 57 29.43 -18.62 -0.25
C ALA A 57 29.27 -20.06 -0.75
N GLY A 58 29.62 -21.07 0.05
CA GLY A 58 29.55 -22.46 -0.38
C GLY A 58 30.51 -22.77 -1.52
N VAL A 59 31.68 -22.14 -1.52
CA VAL A 59 32.79 -22.51 -2.41
C VAL A 59 33.31 -23.88 -1.98
N ASP A 60 33.69 -24.74 -2.92
CA ASP A 60 34.24 -26.04 -2.57
C ASP A 60 35.57 -25.89 -1.81
N PRO A 61 35.93 -26.83 -0.92
CA PRO A 61 37.08 -26.66 -0.05
C PRO A 61 38.41 -26.45 -0.77
N ALA A 62 38.62 -27.05 -1.95
CA ALA A 62 39.87 -26.93 -2.69
C ALA A 62 39.99 -25.52 -3.29
N THR A 63 38.96 -25.05 -3.99
CA THR A 63 38.92 -23.69 -4.54
C THR A 63 39.00 -22.63 -3.43
N ALA A 64 38.34 -22.86 -2.28
CA ALA A 64 38.39 -21.95 -1.15
C ALA A 64 39.81 -21.84 -0.55
N GLU A 65 40.55 -22.95 -0.46
CA GLU A 65 41.95 -22.97 -0.02
C GLU A 65 42.85 -22.21 -1.02
N GLU A 66 42.69 -22.44 -2.32
CA GLU A 66 43.45 -21.71 -3.35
C GLU A 66 43.23 -20.20 -3.27
N ILE A 67 41.97 -19.77 -3.15
CA ILE A 67 41.64 -18.33 -3.02
C ILE A 67 42.24 -17.77 -1.72
N ALA A 68 42.16 -18.51 -0.62
CA ALA A 68 42.70 -18.07 0.66
C ALA A 68 44.22 -17.84 0.59
N ILE A 69 44.96 -18.78 -0.02
CA ILE A 69 46.42 -18.67 -0.25
C ILE A 69 46.73 -17.47 -1.15
N GLU A 70 46.02 -17.27 -2.25
CA GLU A 70 46.26 -16.13 -3.15
C GLU A 70 46.02 -14.79 -2.46
N VAL A 71 44.99 -14.69 -1.62
CA VAL A 71 44.70 -13.47 -0.86
C VAL A 71 45.77 -13.23 0.20
N GLU A 72 46.23 -14.27 0.88
CA GLU A 72 47.37 -14.20 1.81
C GLU A 72 48.63 -13.68 1.11
N GLU A 73 48.98 -14.23 -0.05
CA GLU A 73 50.14 -13.77 -0.83
C GLU A 73 50.05 -12.29 -1.19
N VAL A 74 48.87 -11.82 -1.61
CA VAL A 74 48.64 -10.41 -1.94
C VAL A 74 48.86 -9.53 -0.70
N LEU A 75 48.37 -9.95 0.46
CA LEU A 75 48.50 -9.20 1.71
C LEU A 75 49.94 -9.14 2.21
N LEU A 76 50.68 -10.26 2.15
CA LEU A 76 52.09 -10.32 2.55
C LEU A 76 52.97 -9.38 1.71
N ARG A 77 52.65 -9.20 0.41
CA ARG A 77 53.38 -8.28 -0.48
C ARG A 77 53.23 -6.80 -0.12
N GLN A 78 52.16 -6.41 0.58
CA GLN A 78 51.90 -5.00 0.92
C GLN A 78 52.66 -4.52 2.16
N ASN A 79 53.40 -5.41 2.84
CA ASN A 79 54.21 -5.12 4.02
C ASN A 79 53.45 -4.34 5.14
N ARG A 80 52.16 -4.65 5.29
CA ARG A 80 51.29 -4.08 6.33
C ARG A 80 51.24 -5.02 7.53
N THR A 81 51.32 -4.46 8.73
CA THR A 81 51.25 -5.23 9.99
C THR A 81 49.81 -5.50 10.47
N HIS A 82 48.82 -4.88 9.83
CA HIS A 82 47.40 -4.97 10.19
C HIS A 82 46.54 -4.88 8.93
N VAL A 83 45.47 -5.67 8.87
CA VAL A 83 44.47 -5.67 7.80
C VAL A 83 43.08 -5.88 8.40
N THR A 84 42.07 -5.23 7.83
CA THR A 84 40.67 -5.39 8.26
C THR A 84 39.98 -6.52 7.49
N THR A 85 38.97 -7.13 8.10
CA THR A 85 38.14 -8.16 7.43
C THR A 85 37.48 -7.64 6.16
N THR A 86 37.13 -6.35 6.09
CA THR A 86 36.60 -5.71 4.87
C THR A 86 37.60 -5.78 3.71
N ILE A 87 38.87 -5.42 3.94
CA ILE A 87 39.89 -5.48 2.87
C ILE A 87 40.12 -6.92 2.43
N ILE A 88 40.18 -7.86 3.37
CA ILE A 88 40.30 -9.29 3.04
C ILE A 88 39.11 -9.74 2.18
N ARG A 89 37.89 -9.38 2.57
CA ARG A 89 36.66 -9.73 1.85
C ARG A 89 36.66 -9.17 0.43
N GLU A 90 37.07 -7.93 0.22
CA GLU A 90 37.16 -7.36 -1.13
C GLU A 90 38.23 -8.03 -2.00
N LEU A 91 39.38 -8.40 -1.43
CA LEU A 91 40.39 -9.16 -2.16
C LEU A 91 39.86 -10.55 -2.57
N VAL A 92 39.14 -11.23 -1.68
CA VAL A 92 38.46 -12.49 -1.98
C VAL A 92 37.41 -12.30 -3.08
N ASN A 93 36.60 -11.24 -3.02
CA ASN A 93 35.62 -10.91 -4.05
C ASN A 93 36.27 -10.73 -5.43
N VAL A 94 37.42 -10.06 -5.50
CA VAL A 94 38.21 -9.95 -6.73
C VAL A 94 38.62 -11.34 -7.26
N LYS A 95 39.02 -12.26 -6.37
CA LYS A 95 39.38 -13.63 -6.78
C LYS A 95 38.19 -14.45 -7.26
N LEU A 96 37.03 -14.31 -6.62
CA LEU A 96 35.78 -14.94 -7.08
C LEU A 96 35.37 -14.40 -8.46
N PHE A 97 35.46 -13.08 -8.67
CA PHE A 97 35.19 -12.43 -9.95
C PHE A 97 36.15 -12.92 -11.06
N GLN A 98 37.46 -12.95 -10.80
CA GLN A 98 38.47 -13.42 -11.75
C GLN A 98 38.24 -14.86 -12.22
N ARG A 99 37.58 -15.67 -11.40
CA ARG A 99 37.26 -17.08 -11.67
C ARG A 99 35.88 -17.29 -12.27
N GLY A 100 35.11 -16.22 -12.52
CA GLY A 100 33.74 -16.31 -13.04
C GLY A 100 32.74 -16.93 -12.06
N LEU A 101 33.03 -16.88 -10.75
CA LEU A 101 32.18 -17.44 -9.70
C LEU A 101 31.12 -16.43 -9.23
N ASP A 102 30.34 -15.87 -10.17
CA ASP A 102 29.46 -14.72 -9.92
C ASP A 102 28.40 -14.99 -8.84
N ALA A 103 27.82 -16.20 -8.80
CA ALA A 103 26.87 -16.57 -7.76
C ALA A 103 27.51 -16.59 -6.36
N LYS A 104 28.76 -17.07 -6.26
CA LYS A 104 29.53 -17.12 -5.01
C LYS A 104 29.95 -15.73 -4.57
N LEU A 105 30.33 -14.88 -5.52
CA LEU A 105 30.62 -13.47 -5.29
C LEU A 105 29.40 -12.75 -4.69
N LEU A 106 28.21 -12.94 -5.26
CA LEU A 106 26.98 -12.35 -4.72
C LEU A 106 26.65 -12.86 -3.30
N ASP A 107 26.96 -14.11 -2.97
CA ASP A 107 26.79 -14.65 -1.61
C ASP A 107 27.84 -14.14 -0.62
N HIS A 108 29.06 -13.87 -1.07
CA HIS A 108 30.14 -13.38 -0.23
C HIS A 108 30.14 -11.85 -0.07
N SER A 109 29.47 -11.12 -0.96
CA SER A 109 29.48 -9.66 -0.97
C SER A 109 28.72 -9.06 0.20
N ARG A 110 29.16 -7.88 0.64
CA ARG A 110 28.48 -7.10 1.69
C ARG A 110 27.37 -6.26 1.09
N ILE A 111 26.23 -6.24 1.76
CA ILE A 111 25.19 -5.22 1.58
C ILE A 111 25.53 -4.03 2.49
N GLY A 112 25.59 -2.83 1.94
CA GLY A 112 25.99 -1.66 2.70
C GLY A 112 25.74 -0.34 1.97
N ILE A 113 25.68 0.73 2.76
CA ILE A 113 25.45 2.07 2.23
C ILE A 113 26.79 2.80 2.16
N PRO A 114 27.16 3.41 1.01
CA PRO A 114 28.30 4.30 0.93
C PRO A 114 28.19 5.43 1.94
N VAL A 115 29.32 5.81 2.58
CA VAL A 115 29.32 6.86 3.62
C VAL A 115 28.69 8.17 3.13
N HIS A 116 29.03 8.58 1.90
CA HIS A 116 28.44 9.77 1.27
C HIS A 116 26.90 9.71 1.16
N ASP A 117 26.34 8.55 0.82
CA ASP A 117 24.90 8.39 0.68
C ASP A 117 24.21 8.38 2.05
N LEU A 118 24.83 7.74 3.05
CA LEU A 118 24.36 7.77 4.43
C LEU A 118 24.33 9.21 4.99
N GLU A 119 25.41 9.98 4.80
CA GLU A 119 25.47 11.39 5.20
C GLU A 119 24.38 12.22 4.51
N LYS A 120 24.16 11.99 3.21
CA LYS A 120 23.10 12.66 2.46
C LYS A 120 21.70 12.33 3.00
N MET A 121 21.46 11.06 3.37
CA MET A 121 20.19 10.62 3.95
C MET A 121 19.94 11.22 5.34
N MET A 122 20.98 11.45 6.13
CA MET A 122 20.86 12.12 7.43
C MET A 122 20.50 13.61 7.31
N LEU A 123 20.91 14.25 6.22
CA LEU A 123 20.78 15.70 6.03
C LEU A 123 19.62 16.10 5.11
N THR A 124 19.07 15.16 4.32
CA THR A 124 18.06 15.44 3.29
C THR A 124 16.81 14.60 3.47
N LYS A 125 15.64 15.24 3.49
CA LYS A 125 14.35 14.55 3.57
C LYS A 125 14.08 13.67 2.34
N ASN A 126 13.75 12.39 2.59
CA ASN A 126 13.19 11.48 1.58
C ASN A 126 11.72 11.84 1.28
N LYS A 127 11.35 11.88 -0.01
CA LYS A 127 10.00 12.21 -0.50
C LYS A 127 9.37 11.08 -1.35
N GLU A 128 9.85 9.85 -1.23
CA GLU A 128 9.26 8.67 -1.89
C GLU A 128 7.79 8.46 -1.44
N ASN A 129 7.53 8.59 -0.14
CA ASN A 129 6.21 8.54 0.48
C ASN A 129 5.92 9.89 1.19
N SER A 130 4.84 10.57 0.80
CA SER A 130 4.45 11.88 1.34
C SER A 130 4.00 11.85 2.80
N ASN A 131 3.70 10.66 3.35
CA ASN A 131 3.34 10.48 4.75
C ASN A 131 4.56 10.37 5.69
N THR A 132 5.78 10.36 5.13
CA THR A 132 7.03 10.30 5.90
C THR A 132 7.44 11.70 6.39
N SER A 133 7.68 11.80 7.70
CA SER A 133 8.21 13.02 8.33
C SER A 133 9.74 13.07 8.21
N HIS A 134 10.40 14.16 8.62
CA HIS A 134 11.87 14.21 8.70
C HIS A 134 12.29 14.27 10.17
N ASN A 135 12.57 13.10 10.73
CA ASN A 135 12.98 12.87 12.12
C ASN A 135 13.91 11.64 12.21
N PRO A 136 14.55 11.38 13.36
CA PRO A 136 15.49 10.26 13.50
C PRO A 136 14.92 8.91 13.05
N GLU A 137 13.65 8.64 13.33
CA GLU A 137 13.04 7.36 12.96
C GLU A 137 12.77 7.25 11.46
N SER A 138 12.38 8.33 10.78
CA SER A 138 12.27 8.35 9.32
C SER A 138 13.62 8.13 8.62
N ILE A 139 14.72 8.56 9.26
CA ILE A 139 16.08 8.34 8.77
C ILE A 139 16.47 6.87 8.98
N ASN A 140 16.22 6.31 10.18
CA ASN A 140 16.41 4.88 10.47
C ASN A 140 15.65 4.01 9.47
N LEU A 141 14.38 4.34 9.22
CA LEU A 141 13.54 3.66 8.25
C LEU A 141 14.15 3.73 6.84
N SER A 142 14.56 4.92 6.39
CA SER A 142 15.16 5.09 5.06
C SER A 142 16.46 4.28 4.90
N ILE A 143 17.30 4.23 5.95
CA ILE A 143 18.54 3.43 5.99
C ILE A 143 18.20 1.95 5.90
N ALA A 144 17.27 1.47 6.73
CA ALA A 144 16.84 0.07 6.74
C ALA A 144 16.25 -0.33 5.39
N GLU A 145 15.38 0.50 4.80
CA GLU A 145 14.77 0.25 3.50
C GLU A 145 15.82 0.08 2.40
N MET A 146 16.88 0.89 2.38
CA MET A 146 17.92 0.78 1.34
C MET A 146 18.64 -0.56 1.41
N VAL A 147 19.01 -0.99 2.61
CA VAL A 147 19.66 -2.29 2.86
C VAL A 147 18.73 -3.45 2.50
N LEU A 148 17.46 -3.37 2.90
CA LEU A 148 16.47 -4.40 2.63
C LEU A 148 16.09 -4.47 1.14
N LYS A 149 16.05 -3.35 0.41
CA LYS A 149 15.85 -3.30 -1.04
C LYS A 149 16.95 -4.07 -1.77
N GLU A 150 18.21 -3.84 -1.41
CA GLU A 150 19.35 -4.55 -2.00
C GLU A 150 19.34 -6.04 -1.66
N TYR A 151 19.04 -6.40 -0.41
CA TYR A 151 18.87 -7.78 0.02
C TYR A 151 17.77 -8.48 -0.78
N ALA A 152 16.61 -7.83 -0.95
CA ALA A 152 15.48 -8.38 -1.68
C ALA A 152 15.84 -8.71 -3.13
N LEU A 153 16.45 -7.75 -3.85
CA LEU A 153 16.83 -7.91 -5.25
C LEU A 153 17.96 -8.93 -5.46
N THR A 154 18.77 -9.17 -4.43
CA THR A 154 19.93 -10.06 -4.51
C THR A 154 19.62 -11.48 -4.05
N LYS A 155 18.72 -11.64 -3.06
CA LYS A 155 18.52 -12.90 -2.32
C LYS A 155 17.11 -13.45 -2.36
N ILE A 156 16.09 -12.61 -2.52
CA ILE A 156 14.69 -13.05 -2.46
C ILE A 156 14.16 -13.26 -3.88
N PHE A 157 14.40 -12.28 -4.74
CA PHE A 157 13.94 -12.32 -6.12
C PHE A 157 15.01 -12.90 -7.04
N SER A 158 14.59 -13.69 -8.02
CA SER A 158 15.52 -14.20 -9.04
C SER A 158 16.03 -13.06 -9.93
N LYS A 159 17.18 -13.29 -10.57
CA LYS A 159 17.87 -12.27 -11.38
C LYS A 159 16.98 -11.64 -12.45
N ASP A 160 16.15 -12.41 -13.14
CA ASP A 160 15.21 -11.91 -14.14
C ASP A 160 14.15 -10.97 -13.55
N VAL A 161 13.58 -11.31 -12.39
CA VAL A 161 12.64 -10.44 -11.67
C VAL A 161 13.33 -9.17 -11.18
N ALA A 162 14.52 -9.31 -10.60
CA ALA A 162 15.31 -8.17 -10.13
C ALA A 162 15.70 -7.24 -11.29
N ASP A 163 16.14 -7.79 -12.42
CA ASP A 163 16.49 -7.04 -13.62
C ASP A 163 15.26 -6.32 -14.19
N ALA A 164 14.10 -6.99 -14.26
CA ALA A 164 12.85 -6.36 -14.71
C ALA A 164 12.45 -5.19 -13.81
N HIS A 165 12.62 -5.33 -12.49
CA HIS A 165 12.42 -4.23 -11.55
C HIS A 165 13.39 -3.07 -11.79
N LEU A 166 14.69 -3.36 -11.84
CA LEU A 166 15.77 -2.38 -11.97
C LEU A 166 15.69 -1.61 -13.29
N LYS A 167 15.37 -2.32 -14.38
CA LYS A 167 15.14 -1.71 -15.69
C LYS A 167 13.89 -0.84 -15.68
N GLY A 168 12.83 -1.25 -14.98
CA GLY A 168 11.54 -0.55 -14.93
C GLY A 168 10.47 -1.16 -15.83
N ASP A 169 10.56 -2.45 -16.12
CA ASP A 169 9.52 -3.23 -16.80
C ASP A 169 8.36 -3.51 -15.81
N ILE A 170 8.74 -3.87 -14.59
CA ILE A 170 7.83 -4.01 -13.44
C ILE A 170 8.31 -3.15 -12.26
N HIS A 171 7.45 -2.96 -11.28
CA HIS A 171 7.78 -2.33 -10.01
C HIS A 171 7.31 -3.20 -8.84
N LEU A 172 8.25 -3.62 -8.01
CA LEU A 172 7.98 -4.36 -6.78
C LEU A 172 7.76 -3.29 -5.70
N HIS A 173 6.52 -3.19 -5.20
CA HIS A 173 6.21 -2.22 -4.15
C HIS A 173 6.78 -2.65 -2.81
N ASP A 174 7.07 -1.65 -1.96
CA ASP A 174 7.51 -1.82 -0.57
C ASP A 174 8.69 -2.79 -0.40
N LEU A 175 9.61 -2.76 -1.36
CA LEU A 175 10.78 -3.64 -1.38
C LEU A 175 11.70 -3.41 -0.17
N GLY A 176 11.63 -2.24 0.46
CA GLY A 176 12.31 -1.93 1.73
C GLY A 176 11.65 -2.56 2.97
N MET A 177 10.49 -3.18 2.81
CA MET A 177 9.73 -3.93 3.82
C MET A 177 9.45 -5.35 3.30
N VAL A 178 10.44 -5.98 2.66
CA VAL A 178 10.30 -7.30 2.04
C VAL A 178 10.06 -8.44 3.06
N ASP A 179 10.24 -8.18 4.34
CA ASP A 179 10.05 -9.11 5.47
C ASP A 179 8.60 -9.22 5.97
N ARG A 180 7.68 -8.40 5.45
CA ARG A 180 6.29 -8.37 5.89
C ARG A 180 5.28 -8.33 4.73
N PRO A 181 4.01 -8.71 4.94
CA PRO A 181 2.94 -8.55 3.95
C PRO A 181 2.65 -7.08 3.59
N TYR A 182 1.91 -6.86 2.50
CA TYR A 182 1.59 -5.52 2.03
C TYR A 182 0.56 -4.81 2.92
N CYS A 183 -0.74 -5.10 2.80
CA CYS A 183 -1.78 -4.40 3.56
C CYS A 183 -2.87 -5.36 4.06
N SER A 184 -3.78 -4.88 4.93
CA SER A 184 -4.73 -5.79 5.58
C SER A 184 -6.03 -5.14 6.05
N GLY A 185 -7.15 -5.82 5.79
CA GLY A 185 -8.47 -5.51 6.32
C GLY A 185 -8.79 -6.30 7.59
N GLN A 186 -9.28 -5.59 8.61
CA GLN A 186 -9.50 -6.10 9.96
C GLN A 186 -10.98 -6.06 10.35
N SER A 187 -11.38 -7.07 11.14
CA SER A 187 -12.65 -7.07 11.82
C SER A 187 -12.50 -6.68 13.28
N ILE A 188 -13.28 -5.68 13.70
CA ILE A 188 -13.36 -5.25 15.10
C ILE A 188 -13.89 -6.38 15.99
N ALA A 189 -14.72 -7.28 15.46
CA ALA A 189 -15.25 -8.42 16.20
C ALA A 189 -14.15 -9.31 16.79
N TYR A 190 -12.98 -9.40 16.16
CA TYR A 190 -11.85 -10.16 16.70
C TYR A 190 -11.36 -9.56 18.02
N VAL A 191 -11.08 -8.26 18.01
CA VAL A 191 -10.62 -7.52 19.20
C VAL A 191 -11.73 -7.46 20.27
N ALA A 192 -12.98 -7.28 19.86
CA ALA A 192 -14.13 -7.28 20.76
C ALA A 192 -14.32 -8.62 21.47
N ARG A 193 -14.12 -9.75 20.77
CA ARG A 193 -14.32 -11.11 21.30
C ARG A 193 -13.16 -11.59 22.15
N PHE A 194 -11.93 -11.33 21.73
CA PHE A 194 -10.73 -11.93 22.35
C PHE A 194 -9.89 -10.97 23.19
N GLY A 195 -10.17 -9.66 23.13
CA GLY A 195 -9.31 -8.66 23.75
C GLY A 195 -7.97 -8.55 23.03
N LEU A 196 -6.90 -8.25 23.78
CA LEU A 196 -5.54 -8.17 23.23
C LEU A 196 -4.64 -9.17 23.93
N ASN A 197 -4.22 -10.19 23.20
CA ASN A 197 -3.22 -11.16 23.61
C ASN A 197 -2.20 -11.28 22.48
N ILE A 198 -1.11 -10.54 22.60
CA ILE A 198 -0.09 -10.35 21.56
C ILE A 198 1.24 -10.85 22.14
N PRO A 199 1.92 -11.84 21.51
CA PRO A 199 3.10 -12.49 22.09
C PRO A 199 4.22 -11.53 22.50
N SER A 200 4.41 -10.43 21.77
CA SER A 200 5.43 -9.41 22.05
C SER A 200 5.08 -8.47 23.22
N ILE A 201 3.91 -8.63 23.84
CA ILE A 201 3.44 -7.79 24.96
C ILE A 201 3.16 -8.69 26.16
N THR A 202 3.82 -8.41 27.29
CA THR A 202 3.74 -9.23 28.51
C THR A 202 2.37 -9.18 29.20
N SER A 203 1.64 -8.09 29.03
CA SER A 203 0.30 -7.91 29.61
C SER A 203 -0.79 -8.27 28.61
N VAL A 204 -1.78 -9.03 29.07
CA VAL A 204 -2.94 -9.45 28.27
C VAL A 204 -4.18 -8.67 28.70
N SER A 205 -4.86 -8.04 27.74
CA SER A 205 -6.11 -7.33 27.98
C SER A 205 -7.30 -8.25 27.73
N SER A 206 -8.17 -8.39 28.73
CA SER A 206 -9.47 -9.06 28.55
C SER A 206 -10.38 -8.28 27.59
N PRO A 207 -11.39 -8.90 26.97
CA PRO A 207 -12.38 -8.21 26.13
C PRO A 207 -12.96 -6.95 26.77
N ALA A 208 -13.11 -5.89 25.97
CA ALA A 208 -13.57 -4.59 26.43
C ALA A 208 -15.01 -4.65 26.97
N LYS A 209 -15.31 -3.96 28.07
CA LYS A 209 -16.67 -3.82 28.63
C LYS A 209 -17.33 -2.47 28.31
N HIS A 210 -16.54 -1.51 27.84
CA HIS A 210 -16.97 -0.15 27.52
C HIS A 210 -16.41 0.27 26.15
N ALA A 211 -17.11 1.17 25.48
CA ALA A 211 -16.79 1.57 24.10
C ALA A 211 -15.41 2.25 23.98
N ASP A 212 -15.06 3.08 24.95
CA ASP A 212 -13.74 3.74 25.07
C ASP A 212 -12.60 2.72 25.22
N VAL A 213 -12.81 1.64 25.98
CA VAL A 213 -11.85 0.54 26.12
C VAL A 213 -11.76 -0.27 24.82
N LEU A 214 -12.87 -0.49 24.11
CA LEU A 214 -12.85 -1.15 22.80
C LEU A 214 -12.04 -0.32 21.80
N LEU A 215 -12.29 1.00 21.74
CA LEU A 215 -11.51 1.94 20.94
C LEU A 215 -10.02 1.87 21.31
N ALA A 216 -9.69 1.89 22.60
CA ALA A 216 -8.31 1.73 23.04
C ALA A 216 -7.71 0.43 22.51
N HIS A 217 -8.41 -0.71 22.58
CA HIS A 217 -7.88 -1.97 22.05
C HIS A 217 -7.65 -1.94 20.54
N ILE A 218 -8.58 -1.37 19.77
CA ILE A 218 -8.45 -1.22 18.30
C ILE A 218 -7.21 -0.38 17.97
N LEU A 219 -7.00 0.74 18.68
CA LEU A 219 -5.85 1.61 18.47
C LEU A 219 -4.53 0.87 18.75
N LYS A 220 -4.44 0.11 19.87
CA LYS A 220 -3.23 -0.67 20.20
C LYS A 220 -3.00 -1.79 19.19
N MET A 221 -4.06 -2.45 18.73
CA MET A 221 -3.96 -3.46 17.69
C MET A 221 -3.50 -2.85 16.36
N THR A 222 -4.00 -1.66 16.00
CA THR A 222 -3.55 -0.91 14.82
C THR A 222 -2.06 -0.62 14.90
N SER A 223 -1.56 -0.14 16.05
CA SER A 223 -0.12 0.09 16.23
C SER A 223 0.72 -1.18 16.08
N VAL A 224 0.21 -2.34 16.52
CA VAL A 224 0.90 -3.63 16.31
C VAL A 224 0.91 -3.99 14.83
N LEU A 225 -0.24 -3.94 14.17
CA LEU A 225 -0.38 -4.32 12.76
C LEU A 225 0.41 -3.42 11.83
N GLN A 226 0.48 -2.11 12.09
CA GLN A 226 1.29 -1.17 11.31
C GLN A 226 2.79 -1.56 11.31
N ASN A 227 3.29 -2.24 12.35
CA ASN A 227 4.66 -2.74 12.38
C ASN A 227 4.85 -4.07 11.64
N HIS A 228 3.76 -4.73 11.22
CA HIS A 228 3.76 -6.05 10.58
C HIS A 228 3.19 -6.03 9.16
N PHE A 229 2.80 -4.87 8.65
CA PHE A 229 2.33 -4.66 7.28
C PHE A 229 3.03 -3.42 6.72
N ALA A 230 3.28 -3.38 5.41
CA ALA A 230 3.93 -2.25 4.76
C ALA A 230 2.97 -1.10 4.39
N GLY A 231 1.70 -1.43 4.15
CA GLY A 231 0.64 -0.54 3.71
C GLY A 231 -0.44 -0.32 4.76
N ALA A 232 -1.67 -0.03 4.32
CA ALA A 232 -2.74 0.38 5.22
C ALA A 232 -3.36 -0.75 6.03
N ILE A 233 -3.95 -0.34 7.16
CA ILE A 233 -4.79 -1.16 8.03
C ILE A 233 -6.23 -0.61 7.97
N GLY A 234 -7.14 -1.33 7.32
CA GLY A 234 -8.56 -0.98 7.28
C GLY A 234 -9.35 -1.65 8.39
N TRP A 235 -10.30 -0.94 8.99
CA TRP A 235 -11.23 -1.47 9.99
C TRP A 235 -12.65 -1.46 9.47
N ASP A 236 -13.25 -2.65 9.41
CA ASP A 236 -14.56 -2.82 8.80
C ASP A 236 -15.73 -2.51 9.74
N ALA A 237 -16.84 -2.03 9.15
CA ALA A 237 -18.14 -1.76 9.78
C ALA A 237 -18.06 -1.13 11.18
N ILE A 238 -17.27 -0.05 11.32
CA ILE A 238 -16.91 0.49 12.64
C ILE A 238 -18.14 0.91 13.44
N ASN A 239 -19.11 1.56 12.80
CA ASN A 239 -20.29 2.04 13.50
C ASN A 239 -21.21 0.90 13.95
N MET A 240 -21.27 -0.21 13.21
CA MET A 240 -22.00 -1.42 13.59
C MET A 240 -21.36 -2.11 14.80
N TYR A 241 -20.05 -2.34 14.80
CA TYR A 241 -19.40 -3.08 15.90
C TYR A 241 -19.36 -2.31 17.23
N PHE A 242 -19.43 -0.98 17.18
CA PHE A 242 -19.56 -0.16 18.39
C PHE A 242 -21.01 -0.08 18.91
N ALA A 243 -22.01 -0.31 18.05
CA ALA A 243 -23.43 -0.15 18.39
C ALA A 243 -23.86 -0.92 19.66
N PRO A 244 -23.43 -2.17 19.91
CA PRO A 244 -23.76 -2.90 21.14
C PRO A 244 -23.23 -2.27 22.44
N TYR A 245 -22.20 -1.39 22.36
CA TYR A 245 -21.56 -0.77 23.51
C TYR A 245 -22.17 0.58 23.91
N ILE A 246 -23.02 1.15 23.05
CA ILE A 246 -23.55 2.52 23.18
C ILE A 246 -25.08 2.55 23.32
N VAL A 247 -25.70 1.41 23.64
CA VAL A 247 -27.15 1.32 23.87
C VAL A 247 -27.57 2.31 24.96
N GLY A 248 -28.56 3.14 24.64
CA GLY A 248 -29.09 4.15 25.56
C GLY A 248 -28.20 5.40 25.74
N TRP A 249 -27.11 5.53 24.99
CA TRP A 249 -26.29 6.76 25.00
C TRP A 249 -27.03 7.93 24.35
N SER A 250 -26.72 9.14 24.82
CA SER A 250 -27.11 10.37 24.14
C SER A 250 -26.22 10.63 22.93
N TYR A 251 -26.70 11.46 22.00
CA TYR A 251 -25.91 11.89 20.85
C TYR A 251 -24.57 12.54 21.27
N GLU A 252 -24.56 13.36 22.33
CA GLU A 252 -23.33 13.99 22.85
C GLU A 252 -22.29 12.97 23.33
N GLN A 253 -22.73 11.87 23.96
CA GLN A 253 -21.82 10.80 24.36
C GLN A 253 -21.23 10.07 23.14
N CYS A 254 -22.07 9.80 22.13
CA CYS A 254 -21.60 9.22 20.85
C CYS A 254 -20.62 10.14 20.13
N LYS A 255 -20.89 11.46 20.13
CA LYS A 255 -20.02 12.47 19.53
C LYS A 255 -18.69 12.59 20.26
N GLN A 256 -18.67 12.49 21.59
CA GLN A 256 -17.42 12.48 22.35
C GLN A 256 -16.56 11.24 22.03
N LEU A 257 -17.17 10.06 21.88
CA LEU A 257 -16.46 8.85 21.47
C LEU A 257 -15.96 8.94 20.02
N ALA A 258 -16.76 9.49 19.11
CA ALA A 258 -16.38 9.75 17.72
C ALA A 258 -15.18 10.71 17.64
N GLN A 259 -15.19 11.77 18.46
CA GLN A 259 -14.07 12.70 18.60
C GLN A 259 -12.81 11.98 19.07
N GLN A 260 -12.91 11.19 20.15
CA GLN A 260 -11.77 10.42 20.64
C GLN A 260 -11.22 9.48 19.55
N LEU A 261 -12.09 8.78 18.83
CA LEU A 261 -11.70 7.87 17.75
C LEU A 261 -10.91 8.58 16.65
N ILE A 262 -11.48 9.64 16.09
CA ILE A 262 -10.85 10.36 14.96
C ILE A 262 -9.53 10.98 15.39
N PHE A 263 -9.49 11.61 16.58
CA PHE A 263 -8.27 12.26 17.06
C PHE A 263 -7.17 11.26 17.35
N GLU A 264 -7.46 10.16 18.05
CA GLU A 264 -6.47 9.13 18.37
C GLU A 264 -5.87 8.50 17.11
N PHE A 265 -6.69 8.14 16.11
CA PHE A 265 -6.19 7.60 14.84
C PHE A 265 -5.24 8.58 14.11
N ASN A 266 -5.54 9.89 14.11
CA ASN A 266 -4.63 10.88 13.53
C ASN A 266 -3.33 11.05 14.32
N GLN A 267 -3.35 10.77 15.62
CA GLN A 267 -2.17 10.89 16.50
C GLN A 267 -1.35 9.60 16.63
N LEU A 268 -1.82 8.46 16.09
CA LEU A 268 -1.08 7.18 16.06
C LEU A 268 0.32 7.32 15.42
N ALA A 269 0.47 8.28 14.50
CA ALA A 269 1.74 8.65 13.88
C ALA A 269 2.87 8.99 14.86
N GLY A 270 2.52 9.54 16.02
CA GLY A 270 3.49 9.96 17.04
C GLY A 270 4.06 8.81 17.87
N GLY A 271 3.48 7.61 17.79
CA GLY A 271 3.73 6.54 18.76
C GLY A 271 5.08 5.84 18.66
N ARG A 272 5.61 5.60 17.45
CA ARG A 272 6.94 4.98 17.24
C ARG A 272 7.78 5.55 16.11
N GLY A 273 7.35 6.67 15.49
CA GLY A 273 8.15 7.50 14.58
C GLY A 273 8.31 6.94 13.16
N GLY A 274 8.56 7.81 12.18
CA GLY A 274 8.76 7.45 10.77
C GLY A 274 7.62 7.88 9.85
N GLN A 275 6.44 7.25 9.97
CA GLN A 275 5.28 7.45 9.10
C GLN A 275 3.95 7.48 9.86
N ILE A 276 3.00 8.31 9.41
CA ILE A 276 1.61 8.29 9.90
C ILE A 276 0.96 6.94 9.56
N ALA A 277 0.27 6.34 10.53
CA ALA A 277 -0.50 5.12 10.32
C ALA A 277 -1.53 5.32 9.20
N PHE A 278 -1.40 4.55 8.12
CA PHE A 278 -2.39 4.60 7.06
C PHE A 278 -3.60 3.76 7.48
N THR A 279 -4.68 4.42 7.88
CA THR A 279 -5.87 3.75 8.43
C THR A 279 -7.14 4.16 7.74
N ASP A 280 -7.99 3.18 7.48
CA ASP A 280 -9.30 3.36 6.87
C ASP A 280 -10.38 2.82 7.79
N ILE A 281 -11.55 3.46 7.78
CA ILE A 281 -12.74 2.95 8.48
C ILE A 281 -13.87 2.81 7.48
N ASN A 282 -14.43 1.60 7.38
CA ASN A 282 -15.65 1.38 6.62
C ASN A 282 -16.85 1.68 7.49
N VAL A 283 -17.77 2.45 6.93
CA VAL A 283 -19.00 2.87 7.59
C VAL A 283 -20.17 2.60 6.67
N TYR A 284 -21.28 2.19 7.29
CA TYR A 284 -22.53 1.92 6.62
C TYR A 284 -23.62 2.76 7.28
N TYR A 285 -24.57 3.27 6.51
CA TYR A 285 -25.74 3.92 7.10
C TYR A 285 -26.66 2.89 7.72
N GLU A 286 -26.91 1.81 6.99
CA GLU A 286 -27.68 0.64 7.39
C GLU A 286 -26.79 -0.51 7.85
N ILE A 287 -27.35 -1.47 8.58
CA ILE A 287 -26.64 -2.73 8.84
C ILE A 287 -26.53 -3.51 7.52
N PRO A 288 -25.30 -3.77 7.01
CA PRO A 288 -25.13 -4.43 5.73
C PRO A 288 -25.65 -5.86 5.79
N ASN A 289 -26.22 -6.35 4.68
CA ASN A 289 -26.95 -7.61 4.64
C ASN A 289 -26.19 -8.82 5.20
N HIS A 290 -24.90 -8.93 4.90
CA HIS A 290 -24.07 -10.03 5.35
C HIS A 290 -23.85 -10.06 6.88
N PHE A 291 -24.18 -8.99 7.59
CA PHE A 291 -24.16 -8.92 9.06
C PHE A 291 -25.54 -8.81 9.73
N ARG A 292 -26.62 -8.58 8.96
CA ARG A 292 -27.97 -8.32 9.49
C ARG A 292 -28.44 -9.38 10.48
N ASP A 293 -28.33 -10.66 10.11
CA ASP A 293 -28.79 -11.79 10.92
C ASP A 293 -27.69 -12.39 11.82
N VAL A 294 -26.52 -11.76 11.88
CA VAL A 294 -25.38 -12.27 12.65
C VAL A 294 -25.54 -11.91 14.12
N PRO A 295 -25.35 -12.87 15.06
CA PRO A 295 -25.37 -12.59 16.49
C PRO A 295 -24.34 -11.53 16.89
N ALA A 296 -24.80 -10.46 17.55
CA ALA A 296 -23.96 -9.34 17.92
C ALA A 296 -23.04 -9.67 19.10
N ILE A 297 -21.80 -9.20 19.01
CA ILE A 297 -20.81 -9.30 20.10
C ILE A 297 -20.76 -7.96 20.81
N GLY A 298 -20.99 -7.97 22.11
CA GLY A 298 -21.02 -6.77 22.93
C GLY A 298 -20.03 -6.82 24.10
N PRO A 299 -20.28 -5.99 25.12
CA PRO A 299 -19.43 -5.86 26.30
C PRO A 299 -18.95 -7.19 26.91
N GLY A 300 -17.64 -7.27 27.14
CA GLY A 300 -16.96 -8.43 27.68
C GLY A 300 -16.75 -9.57 26.66
N GLY A 301 -16.87 -9.29 25.36
CA GLY A 301 -16.67 -10.26 24.29
C GLY A 301 -17.76 -11.33 24.20
N LYS A 302 -18.92 -11.07 24.81
CA LYS A 302 -20.04 -11.99 24.87
C LYS A 302 -21.07 -11.67 23.79
N PHE A 303 -21.76 -12.71 23.32
CA PHE A 303 -22.96 -12.51 22.52
C PHE A 303 -24.03 -11.80 23.36
N THR A 304 -24.70 -10.82 22.76
CA THR A 304 -25.70 -10.02 23.48
C THR A 304 -27.07 -10.68 23.54
N GLY A 305 -27.28 -11.75 22.78
CA GLY A 305 -28.58 -12.39 22.56
C GLY A 305 -29.41 -11.74 21.46
N LYS A 306 -28.89 -10.69 20.81
CA LYS A 306 -29.49 -9.99 19.68
C LYS A 306 -28.66 -10.14 18.41
N THR A 307 -29.23 -9.87 17.24
CA THR A 307 -28.47 -9.72 15.99
C THR A 307 -27.96 -8.28 15.80
N TYR A 308 -27.04 -8.04 14.87
CA TYR A 308 -26.59 -6.67 14.56
C TYR A 308 -27.72 -5.79 14.00
N ALA A 309 -28.71 -6.36 13.29
CA ALA A 309 -29.89 -5.61 12.82
C ALA A 309 -30.64 -4.90 13.95
N GLU A 310 -30.68 -5.49 15.15
CA GLU A 310 -31.37 -4.91 16.30
C GLU A 310 -30.64 -3.71 16.92
N TYR A 311 -29.43 -3.39 16.44
CA TYR A 311 -28.62 -2.23 16.84
C TYR A 311 -28.53 -1.15 15.75
N ASP A 312 -29.38 -1.22 14.73
CA ASP A 312 -29.40 -0.27 13.61
C ASP A 312 -29.50 1.19 14.08
N LYS A 313 -30.36 1.46 15.07
CA LYS A 313 -30.52 2.80 15.67
C LYS A 313 -29.20 3.33 16.25
N GLU A 314 -28.52 2.53 17.06
CA GLU A 314 -27.24 2.90 17.67
C GLU A 314 -26.14 3.08 16.61
N ALA A 315 -26.11 2.21 15.59
CA ALA A 315 -25.15 2.29 14.49
C ALA A 315 -25.33 3.59 13.66
N LYS A 316 -26.58 3.95 13.33
CA LYS A 316 -26.94 5.21 12.64
C LYS A 316 -26.59 6.44 13.48
N LEU A 317 -26.85 6.39 14.78
CA LEU A 317 -26.50 7.47 15.70
C LEU A 317 -24.99 7.73 15.72
N PHE A 318 -24.19 6.66 15.73
CA PHE A 318 -22.74 6.78 15.82
C PHE A 318 -22.09 7.22 14.49
N VAL A 319 -22.58 6.73 13.34
CA VAL A 319 -22.05 7.20 12.04
C VAL A 319 -22.34 8.67 11.79
N LYS A 320 -23.53 9.15 12.19
CA LYS A 320 -23.85 10.59 12.17
C LYS A 320 -22.86 11.39 13.01
N ALA A 321 -22.61 10.94 14.25
CA ALA A 321 -21.65 11.57 15.14
C ALA A 321 -20.21 11.60 14.58
N LEU A 322 -19.76 10.53 13.90
CA LEU A 322 -18.47 10.50 13.20
C LEU A 322 -18.40 11.58 12.11
N PHE A 323 -19.43 11.71 11.28
CA PHE A 323 -19.47 12.67 10.18
C PHE A 323 -19.51 14.12 10.68
N ASP A 324 -20.22 14.37 11.78
CA ASP A 324 -20.25 15.70 12.40
C ASP A 324 -18.88 16.09 12.97
N VAL A 325 -18.11 15.16 13.56
CA VAL A 325 -16.73 15.43 14.00
C VAL A 325 -15.80 15.66 12.80
N PHE A 326 -15.91 14.88 11.72
CA PHE A 326 -15.15 15.15 10.50
C PHE A 326 -15.46 16.53 9.92
N MET A 327 -16.72 16.98 10.02
CA MET A 327 -17.16 18.30 9.57
C MET A 327 -16.51 19.44 10.36
N GLU A 328 -16.34 19.26 11.68
CA GLU A 328 -15.68 20.24 12.54
C GLU A 328 -14.20 20.41 12.17
N GLY A 329 -13.51 19.30 11.86
CA GLY A 329 -12.09 19.29 11.55
C GLY A 329 -11.19 19.30 12.80
N ASP A 330 -9.87 19.45 12.61
CA ASP A 330 -8.92 19.55 13.72
C ASP A 330 -9.09 20.86 14.52
N SER A 331 -8.26 21.11 15.53
CA SER A 331 -8.32 22.35 16.33
C SER A 331 -8.10 23.64 15.53
N ARG A 332 -7.64 23.53 14.27
CA ARG A 332 -7.45 24.63 13.31
C ARG A 332 -8.49 24.59 12.19
N GLY A 333 -9.49 23.72 12.32
CA GLY A 333 -10.53 23.47 11.31
C GLY A 333 -10.04 22.70 10.09
N GLN A 334 -8.84 22.12 10.07
CA GLN A 334 -8.35 21.35 8.92
C GLN A 334 -9.15 20.07 8.71
N PRO A 335 -9.28 19.61 7.45
CA PRO A 335 -9.74 18.25 7.20
C PRO A 335 -8.79 17.25 7.86
N PHE A 336 -9.34 16.23 8.52
CA PHE A 336 -8.54 15.11 9.01
C PHE A 336 -7.99 14.30 7.83
N PHE A 337 -6.74 13.82 7.93
CA PHE A 337 -6.14 13.03 6.86
C PHE A 337 -6.49 11.55 6.99
N PHE A 338 -6.62 11.08 8.23
CA PHE A 338 -7.00 9.73 8.62
C PHE A 338 -8.04 9.77 9.76
N PRO A 339 -8.61 8.64 10.18
CA PRO A 339 -8.83 7.51 9.29
C PRO A 339 -9.72 7.95 8.13
N LYS A 340 -9.55 7.37 6.94
CA LYS A 340 -10.43 7.72 5.81
C LYS A 340 -11.83 7.13 6.05
N PRO A 341 -12.91 7.93 6.00
CA PRO A 341 -14.26 7.40 6.09
C PRO A 341 -14.71 6.88 4.72
N LEU A 342 -14.74 5.56 4.58
CA LEU A 342 -15.28 4.88 3.40
C LEU A 342 -16.76 4.60 3.64
N LEU A 343 -17.62 5.44 3.08
CA LEU A 343 -19.06 5.28 3.12
C LEU A 343 -19.49 4.33 2.02
N HIS A 344 -20.01 3.17 2.43
CA HIS A 344 -20.60 2.21 1.52
C HIS A 344 -22.03 2.64 1.18
N ILE A 345 -22.30 2.75 -0.12
CA ILE A 345 -23.62 2.98 -0.70
C ILE A 345 -24.05 1.67 -1.34
N THR A 346 -25.02 1.01 -0.70
CA THR A 346 -25.58 -0.27 -1.16
C THR A 346 -26.92 -0.06 -1.86
N ASP A 347 -27.49 -1.11 -2.46
CA ASP A 347 -28.88 -1.08 -2.93
C ASP A 347 -29.88 -0.76 -1.79
N TYR A 348 -29.62 -1.25 -0.57
CA TYR A 348 -30.50 -1.09 0.60
C TYR A 348 -30.38 0.29 1.25
N PHE A 349 -29.27 1.00 1.03
CA PHE A 349 -29.08 2.37 1.49
C PHE A 349 -30.28 3.26 1.13
N PHE A 350 -30.83 3.11 -0.08
CA PHE A 350 -31.95 3.91 -0.58
C PHE A 350 -33.33 3.48 -0.06
N GLU A 351 -33.41 2.37 0.67
CA GLU A 351 -34.65 1.86 1.27
C GLU A 351 -34.82 2.31 2.73
N GLU A 352 -33.76 2.80 3.34
CA GLU A 352 -33.67 3.03 4.78
C GLU A 352 -34.19 4.42 5.18
N GLU A 353 -35.03 4.49 6.20
CA GLU A 353 -35.59 5.77 6.66
C GLU A 353 -34.47 6.75 7.04
N GLY A 354 -34.50 7.96 6.47
CA GLY A 354 -33.51 9.02 6.72
C GLY A 354 -32.27 8.99 5.81
N TRP A 355 -32.22 8.09 4.81
CA TRP A 355 -31.07 8.00 3.90
C TRP A 355 -30.79 9.31 3.14
N GLU A 356 -31.82 10.07 2.76
CA GLU A 356 -31.67 11.35 2.06
C GLU A 356 -30.94 12.38 2.92
N GLU A 357 -31.31 12.49 4.21
CA GLU A 357 -30.68 13.40 5.16
C GLU A 357 -29.24 13.01 5.43
N PHE A 358 -28.96 11.71 5.54
CA PHE A 358 -27.61 11.23 5.76
C PHE A 358 -26.71 11.37 4.51
N LEU A 359 -27.27 11.17 3.32
CA LEU A 359 -26.56 11.44 2.07
C LEU A 359 -26.24 12.94 1.93
N ASP A 360 -27.18 13.82 2.27
CA ASP A 360 -26.93 15.27 2.30
C ASP A 360 -25.78 15.62 3.27
N LEU A 361 -25.79 15.09 4.49
CA LEU A 361 -24.69 15.25 5.44
C LEU A 361 -23.35 14.77 4.87
N SER A 362 -23.35 13.59 4.23
CA SER A 362 -22.18 12.96 3.64
C SER A 362 -21.60 13.76 2.47
N CYS A 363 -22.47 14.29 1.61
CA CYS A 363 -22.13 15.16 0.50
C CYS A 363 -21.69 16.55 0.96
N ARG A 364 -22.29 17.08 2.03
CA ARG A 364 -21.84 18.32 2.67
C ARG A 364 -20.42 18.14 3.21
N LEU A 365 -20.12 17.02 3.88
CA LEU A 365 -18.77 16.73 4.35
C LEU A 365 -17.77 16.65 3.19
N ALA A 366 -18.16 16.01 2.09
CA ALA A 366 -17.34 15.93 0.89
C ALA A 366 -17.10 17.30 0.23
N SER A 367 -18.11 18.19 0.21
CA SER A 367 -17.97 19.55 -0.33
C SER A 367 -17.09 20.43 0.56
N GLU A 368 -17.27 20.37 1.88
CA GLU A 368 -16.58 21.23 2.84
C GLU A 368 -15.14 20.80 3.12
N LYS A 369 -14.93 19.51 3.36
CA LYS A 369 -13.66 18.95 3.83
C LYS A 369 -13.06 17.92 2.88
N GLY A 370 -13.87 17.36 1.99
CA GLY A 370 -13.45 16.32 1.06
C GLY A 370 -13.33 14.93 1.67
N ASN A 371 -13.57 14.73 2.97
CA ASN A 371 -13.24 13.49 3.67
C ASN A 371 -13.96 12.24 3.14
N THR A 372 -15.23 12.34 2.77
CA THR A 372 -16.08 11.20 2.40
C THR A 372 -15.58 10.52 1.11
N TYR A 373 -15.35 9.22 1.20
CA TYR A 373 -15.19 8.34 0.04
C TYR A 373 -16.48 7.56 -0.16
N PHE A 374 -17.04 7.57 -1.36
CA PHE A 374 -18.25 6.82 -1.68
C PHE A 374 -17.87 5.52 -2.36
N VAL A 375 -18.07 4.40 -1.68
CA VAL A 375 -17.85 3.03 -2.19
C VAL A 375 -19.20 2.49 -2.67
N PHE A 376 -19.25 1.96 -3.88
CA PHE A 376 -20.50 1.52 -4.51
C PHE A 376 -20.63 0.00 -4.54
N ASP A 377 -21.53 -0.50 -3.69
CA ASP A 377 -21.79 -1.92 -3.49
C ASP A 377 -23.10 -2.28 -4.19
N ARG A 378 -23.00 -2.74 -5.45
CA ARG A 378 -24.15 -3.04 -6.32
C ARG A 378 -24.48 -4.53 -6.34
N GLY A 379 -25.74 -4.83 -6.63
CA GLY A 379 -26.21 -6.17 -6.99
C GLY A 379 -26.33 -7.10 -5.78
N GLY A 380 -26.45 -6.55 -4.57
CA GLY A 380 -26.49 -7.34 -3.33
C GLY A 380 -25.22 -8.13 -3.03
N VAL A 381 -24.12 -7.88 -3.75
CA VAL A 381 -22.81 -8.51 -3.50
C VAL A 381 -22.18 -7.83 -2.29
N ALA A 382 -21.85 -8.61 -1.27
CA ALA A 382 -21.11 -8.09 -0.14
C ALA A 382 -19.67 -7.81 -0.55
N LYS A 383 -19.20 -6.60 -0.29
CA LYS A 383 -17.81 -6.19 -0.50
C LYS A 383 -17.17 -5.82 0.82
N LEU A 384 -15.93 -6.25 1.02
CA LEU A 384 -15.12 -5.84 2.16
C LEU A 384 -13.94 -5.00 1.67
N SER A 385 -13.89 -3.76 2.15
CA SER A 385 -12.82 -2.82 1.86
C SER A 385 -11.69 -3.02 2.87
N GLU A 386 -10.55 -3.51 2.44
CA GLU A 386 -9.42 -3.89 3.30
C GLU A 386 -8.45 -2.73 3.58
N CYS A 387 -8.22 -1.83 2.61
CA CYS A 387 -7.16 -0.80 2.65
C CYS A 387 -7.28 0.12 1.43
N CYS A 388 -6.91 1.40 1.48
CA CYS A 388 -6.78 2.39 0.39
C CYS A 388 -7.93 2.49 -0.62
N ARG A 389 -8.07 1.44 -1.45
CA ARG A 389 -9.03 1.15 -2.52
C ARG A 389 -9.35 -0.36 -2.63
N LEU A 390 -8.59 -1.22 -1.94
CA LEU A 390 -8.70 -2.68 -1.86
C LEU A 390 -10.08 -3.07 -1.37
N SER A 391 -10.90 -3.58 -2.29
CA SER A 391 -12.24 -4.07 -2.02
C SER A 391 -12.45 -5.39 -2.73
N PHE A 392 -12.85 -6.43 -2.01
CA PHE A 392 -13.16 -7.73 -2.60
C PHE A 392 -14.62 -8.09 -2.46
N GLU A 393 -15.18 -8.66 -3.52
CA GLU A 393 -16.44 -9.38 -3.44
C GLU A 393 -16.25 -10.63 -2.58
N LEU A 394 -17.14 -10.81 -1.61
CA LEU A 394 -17.13 -11.96 -0.72
C LEU A 394 -17.53 -13.21 -1.50
N THR A 395 -16.69 -14.24 -1.42
CA THR A 395 -17.03 -15.57 -1.95
C THR A 395 -18.14 -16.23 -1.11
N PRO A 396 -18.78 -17.30 -1.58
CA PRO A 396 -19.73 -18.05 -0.76
C PRO A 396 -19.13 -18.55 0.57
N GLU A 397 -17.85 -18.90 0.58
CA GLU A 397 -17.13 -19.25 1.81
C GLU A 397 -17.00 -18.04 2.74
N ASP A 398 -16.69 -16.86 2.20
CA ASP A 398 -16.57 -15.63 2.99
C ASP A 398 -17.91 -15.20 3.59
N LEU A 399 -19.02 -15.36 2.85
CA LEU A 399 -20.37 -15.10 3.37
C LEU A 399 -20.73 -16.03 4.54
N GLU A 400 -20.28 -17.29 4.51
CA GLU A 400 -20.45 -18.19 5.64
C GLU A 400 -19.57 -17.77 6.82
N GLU A 401 -18.34 -17.35 6.56
CA GLU A 401 -17.44 -16.80 7.58
C GLU A 401 -17.93 -15.48 8.18
N ALA A 402 -18.73 -14.69 7.46
CA ALA A 402 -19.34 -13.47 7.97
C ALA A 402 -20.27 -13.72 9.17
N LYS A 403 -20.83 -14.94 9.31
CA LYS A 403 -21.57 -15.38 10.52
C LYS A 403 -20.67 -15.52 11.75
N HIS A 404 -19.36 -15.59 11.53
CA HIS A 404 -18.32 -15.57 12.54
C HIS A 404 -17.42 -14.35 12.29
N PRO A 405 -17.91 -13.13 12.51
CA PRO A 405 -17.30 -11.90 12.00
C PRO A 405 -15.84 -11.69 12.45
N TRP A 406 -15.39 -12.32 13.54
CA TRP A 406 -13.98 -12.30 13.96
C TRP A 406 -13.03 -13.02 12.99
N LYS A 407 -13.53 -13.86 12.08
CA LYS A 407 -12.77 -14.53 11.02
C LYS A 407 -12.54 -13.67 9.79
N MET A 408 -13.29 -12.56 9.63
CA MET A 408 -13.22 -11.61 8.52
C MET A 408 -11.93 -10.76 8.62
N ARG A 409 -10.79 -11.42 8.43
CA ARG A 409 -9.44 -10.84 8.44
C ARG A 409 -8.78 -11.21 7.13
N TYR A 410 -8.38 -10.21 6.38
CA TYR A 410 -7.88 -10.38 5.02
C TYR A 410 -6.59 -9.60 4.80
N CYS A 411 -5.86 -9.95 3.74
CA CYS A 411 -4.54 -9.41 3.47
C CYS A 411 -4.25 -9.46 1.97
N ALA A 412 -3.65 -8.39 1.45
CA ALA A 412 -2.84 -8.46 0.24
C ALA A 412 -1.37 -8.70 0.62
N LEU A 413 -0.77 -9.74 0.07
CA LEU A 413 0.58 -10.15 0.44
C LEU A 413 1.65 -9.28 -0.23
N GLN A 414 1.39 -8.87 -1.48
CA GLN A 414 2.33 -8.11 -2.31
C GLN A 414 1.60 -7.40 -3.43
N ASN A 415 2.13 -6.24 -3.84
CA ASN A 415 1.75 -5.50 -5.03
C ASN A 415 2.91 -5.38 -6.02
N ILE A 416 2.66 -5.64 -7.31
CA ILE A 416 3.62 -5.50 -8.40
C ILE A 416 2.96 -4.79 -9.58
N THR A 417 3.48 -3.63 -9.99
CA THR A 417 2.91 -2.84 -11.10
C THR A 417 3.67 -3.03 -12.40
N LEU A 418 2.95 -3.18 -13.51
CA LEU A 418 3.51 -3.22 -14.88
C LEU A 418 3.62 -1.82 -15.50
N ASN A 419 4.65 -1.61 -16.31
CA ASN A 419 4.89 -0.36 -17.03
C ASN A 419 4.29 -0.42 -18.45
N LEU A 420 2.99 -0.15 -18.58
CA LEU A 420 2.30 -0.24 -19.87
C LEU A 420 2.89 0.70 -20.96
N PRO A 421 3.28 1.97 -20.66
CA PRO A 421 3.95 2.82 -21.64
C PRO A 421 5.18 2.16 -22.25
N ARG A 422 6.01 1.52 -21.43
CA ARG A 422 7.19 0.81 -21.92
C ARG A 422 6.83 -0.41 -22.77
N ALA A 423 5.80 -1.16 -22.40
CA ALA A 423 5.34 -2.28 -23.23
C ALA A 423 5.00 -1.80 -24.65
N ALA A 424 4.36 -0.63 -24.79
CA ALA A 424 4.13 0.00 -26.10
C ALA A 424 5.40 0.47 -26.81
N TYR A 425 6.41 0.98 -26.08
CA TYR A 425 7.68 1.37 -26.69
C TYR A 425 8.44 0.16 -27.25
N LYS A 426 8.44 -0.95 -26.50
CA LYS A 426 9.04 -2.22 -26.91
C LYS A 426 8.32 -2.85 -28.11
N SER A 427 7.00 -2.70 -28.20
CA SER A 427 6.23 -3.27 -29.30
C SER A 427 6.35 -2.50 -30.60
N ASN A 428 6.84 -1.26 -30.57
CA ASN A 428 7.03 -0.39 -31.75
C ASN A 428 5.75 -0.27 -32.62
N GLY A 429 4.58 -0.18 -31.95
CA GLY A 429 3.28 -0.07 -32.61
C GLY A 429 2.66 -1.40 -33.07
N ASP A 430 3.35 -2.54 -32.89
CA ASP A 430 2.79 -3.86 -33.16
C ASP A 430 1.86 -4.29 -32.02
N ARG A 431 0.61 -4.60 -32.37
CA ARG A 431 -0.40 -5.00 -31.38
C ARG A 431 -0.18 -6.41 -30.84
N GLU A 432 0.23 -7.37 -31.68
CA GLU A 432 0.43 -8.75 -31.22
C GLU A 432 1.61 -8.79 -30.24
N LEU A 433 2.72 -8.15 -30.62
CA LEU A 433 3.90 -8.04 -29.76
C LEU A 433 3.62 -7.31 -28.44
N LEU A 434 2.72 -6.32 -28.43
CA LEU A 434 2.29 -5.66 -27.19
C LEU A 434 1.68 -6.66 -26.20
N PHE A 435 0.78 -7.53 -26.67
CA PHE A 435 0.15 -8.53 -25.79
C PHE A 435 1.16 -9.58 -25.33
N ASP A 436 2.09 -9.99 -26.19
CA ASP A 436 3.17 -10.92 -25.81
C ASP A 436 4.05 -10.32 -24.69
N ILE A 437 4.44 -9.05 -24.80
CA ILE A 437 5.24 -8.36 -23.78
C ILE A 437 4.47 -8.26 -22.46
N ILE A 438 3.18 -7.91 -22.51
CA ILE A 438 2.35 -7.84 -21.31
C ILE A 438 2.22 -9.22 -20.67
N ASP A 439 2.07 -10.29 -21.45
CA ASP A 439 2.04 -11.67 -20.94
C ASP A 439 3.33 -12.00 -20.17
N GLU A 440 4.49 -11.75 -20.80
CA GLU A 440 5.81 -12.00 -20.21
C GLU A 440 6.02 -11.21 -18.91
N GLU A 441 5.62 -9.94 -18.88
CA GLU A 441 5.74 -9.09 -17.69
C GLU A 441 4.78 -9.56 -16.56
N MET A 442 3.58 -10.07 -16.90
CA MET A 442 2.66 -10.67 -15.94
C MET A 442 3.16 -12.01 -15.38
N GLU A 443 3.81 -12.83 -16.21
CA GLU A 443 4.48 -14.06 -15.78
C GLU A 443 5.62 -13.76 -14.79
N LEU A 444 6.41 -12.70 -15.04
CA LEU A 444 7.44 -12.23 -14.11
C LEU A 444 6.83 -11.75 -12.78
N ALA A 445 5.72 -11.01 -12.82
CA ALA A 445 5.00 -10.59 -11.61
C ALA A 445 4.49 -11.79 -10.81
N ALA A 446 3.91 -12.80 -11.47
CA ALA A 446 3.44 -14.03 -10.83
C ALA A 446 4.58 -14.82 -10.17
N LYS A 447 5.74 -14.90 -10.85
CA LYS A 447 6.95 -15.51 -10.31
C LYS A 447 7.43 -14.77 -9.05
N ALA A 448 7.45 -13.45 -9.07
CA ALA A 448 7.82 -12.63 -7.93
C ALA A 448 6.85 -12.82 -6.74
N HIS A 449 5.54 -12.96 -7.00
CA HIS A 449 4.57 -13.30 -5.96
C HIS A 449 4.86 -14.63 -5.26
N LEU A 450 5.20 -15.68 -6.02
CA LEU A 450 5.60 -16.96 -5.44
C LEU A 450 6.86 -16.84 -4.57
N GLN A 451 7.86 -16.09 -5.04
CA GLN A 451 9.12 -15.87 -4.32
C GLN A 451 8.90 -15.13 -3.00
N LYS A 452 8.16 -14.03 -3.03
CA LYS A 452 7.78 -13.28 -1.82
C LYS A 452 6.95 -14.12 -0.88
N ARG A 453 5.98 -14.89 -1.40
CA ARG A 453 5.14 -15.79 -0.57
C ARG A 453 5.96 -16.85 0.14
N ALA A 454 6.89 -17.50 -0.55
CA ALA A 454 7.78 -18.48 0.03
C ALA A 454 8.65 -17.86 1.14
N PHE A 455 9.18 -16.66 0.92
CA PHE A 455 9.98 -15.95 1.90
C PHE A 455 9.17 -15.57 3.16
N ILE A 456 7.95 -15.05 2.99
CA ILE A 456 7.06 -14.74 4.13
C ILE A 456 6.68 -16.03 4.88
N GLN A 457 6.41 -17.13 4.16
CA GLN A 457 6.11 -18.42 4.80
C GLN A 457 7.27 -18.90 5.68
N LEU A 458 8.51 -18.80 5.19
CA LEU A 458 9.70 -19.13 5.97
C LEU A 458 9.76 -18.35 7.30
N ILE A 459 9.42 -17.06 7.25
CA ILE A 459 9.40 -16.21 8.44
C ILE A 459 8.26 -16.61 9.39
N LEU A 460 7.08 -16.92 8.86
CA LEU A 460 5.92 -17.36 9.65
C LEU A 460 6.16 -18.74 10.29
N ASP A 461 6.92 -19.62 9.65
CA ASP A 461 7.27 -20.96 10.15
C ASP A 461 8.14 -20.90 11.43
N LEU A 462 8.80 -19.77 11.70
CA LEU A 462 9.46 -19.50 12.99
C LEU A 462 8.47 -19.34 14.17
N GLY A 463 7.17 -19.24 13.88
CA GLY A 463 6.11 -19.26 14.87
C GLY A 463 6.14 -18.07 15.83
N LYS A 464 5.99 -18.36 17.13
CA LYS A 464 5.87 -17.35 18.19
C LYS A 464 7.20 -16.69 18.57
N ASP A 465 8.32 -17.27 18.15
CA ASP A 465 9.67 -16.75 18.40
C ASP A 465 10.21 -15.97 17.18
N GLY A 466 9.48 -15.99 16.06
CA GLY A 466 9.82 -15.27 14.84
C GLY A 466 9.41 -13.80 14.84
N PRO A 467 9.91 -13.00 13.88
CA PRO A 467 9.62 -11.57 13.79
C PRO A 467 8.17 -11.27 13.42
N LEU A 468 7.41 -12.24 12.89
CA LEU A 468 5.98 -12.12 12.60
C LEU A 468 5.07 -12.80 13.65
N ALA A 469 5.55 -13.03 14.87
CA ALA A 469 4.82 -13.73 15.94
C ALA A 469 3.40 -13.21 16.21
N ALA A 470 3.16 -11.89 16.09
CA ALA A 470 1.82 -11.32 16.24
C ALA A 470 0.83 -11.86 15.20
N LEU A 471 1.31 -12.10 13.97
CA LEU A 471 0.52 -12.64 12.87
C LEU A 471 0.32 -14.17 12.97
N CYS A 472 1.16 -14.86 13.74
CA CYS A 472 1.05 -16.29 14.03
C CYS A 472 0.12 -16.61 15.20
N SER A 473 -0.34 -15.59 15.93
CA SER A 473 -1.21 -15.77 17.10
C SER A 473 -2.58 -16.30 16.68
N SER A 474 -3.14 -17.23 17.46
CA SER A 474 -4.42 -17.88 17.17
C SER A 474 -5.32 -17.85 18.39
N HIS A 475 -6.52 -17.29 18.21
CA HIS A 475 -7.60 -17.26 19.23
C HIS A 475 -8.89 -17.93 18.73
N ASP A 476 -8.91 -18.36 17.46
CA ASP A 476 -10.07 -18.92 16.74
C ASP A 476 -9.69 -20.13 15.86
N ASP A 477 -8.70 -20.89 16.29
CA ASP A 477 -8.16 -22.10 15.63
C ASP A 477 -7.46 -21.85 14.27
N GLU A 478 -7.32 -20.59 13.84
CA GLU A 478 -6.50 -20.17 12.70
C GLU A 478 -5.47 -19.10 13.14
N PRO A 479 -4.29 -19.01 12.50
CA PRO A 479 -3.37 -17.89 12.69
C PRO A 479 -4.01 -16.56 12.32
N TYR A 480 -3.53 -15.47 12.92
CA TYR A 480 -4.06 -14.14 12.64
C TYR A 480 -3.95 -13.75 11.17
N LEU A 481 -2.78 -13.97 10.56
CA LEU A 481 -2.61 -13.87 9.12
C LEU A 481 -3.05 -15.18 8.46
N ARG A 482 -4.17 -15.10 7.75
CA ARG A 482 -4.76 -16.25 7.03
C ARG A 482 -4.14 -16.37 5.63
N MET A 483 -2.93 -16.93 5.55
CA MET A 483 -2.16 -17.04 4.29
C MET A 483 -2.91 -17.74 3.14
N ARG A 484 -3.90 -18.59 3.42
CA ARG A 484 -4.76 -19.24 2.41
C ARG A 484 -5.72 -18.26 1.72
N LYS A 485 -6.09 -17.17 2.39
CA LYS A 485 -6.99 -16.12 1.89
C LYS A 485 -6.23 -14.92 1.31
N ALA A 486 -4.89 -14.92 1.40
CA ALA A 486 -4.08 -13.78 0.98
C ALA A 486 -4.15 -13.55 -0.54
N SER A 487 -4.44 -12.31 -0.93
CA SER A 487 -4.47 -11.85 -2.31
C SER A 487 -3.09 -11.37 -2.77
N HIS A 488 -2.84 -11.39 -4.08
CA HIS A 488 -1.61 -10.92 -4.72
C HIS A 488 -2.00 -9.98 -5.85
N LEU A 489 -1.42 -8.78 -5.88
CA LEU A 489 -1.92 -7.69 -6.70
C LEU A 489 -0.99 -7.44 -7.88
N ILE A 490 -1.58 -7.43 -9.09
CA ILE A 490 -0.92 -6.95 -10.30
C ILE A 490 -1.46 -5.57 -10.62
N GLY A 491 -0.64 -4.56 -10.40
CA GLY A 491 -0.96 -3.17 -10.60
C GLY A 491 -0.79 -2.71 -12.05
N ILE A 492 -1.60 -1.73 -12.43
CA ILE A 492 -1.53 -1.07 -13.75
C ILE A 492 -0.96 0.35 -13.61
N LEU A 493 -0.18 0.81 -14.58
CA LEU A 493 0.23 2.21 -14.68
C LEU A 493 0.41 2.65 -16.14
N GLY A 494 -0.07 3.86 -16.46
CA GLY A 494 0.19 4.52 -17.74
C GLY A 494 -0.62 3.99 -18.92
N LEU A 495 -1.84 3.48 -18.71
CA LEU A 495 -2.69 3.01 -19.82
C LEU A 495 -2.90 4.12 -20.86
N ASN A 496 -3.12 5.37 -20.41
CA ASN A 496 -3.31 6.51 -21.30
C ASN A 496 -2.10 6.78 -22.22
N GLU A 497 -0.88 6.68 -21.70
CA GLU A 497 0.33 6.90 -22.50
C GLU A 497 0.69 5.68 -23.37
N MET A 498 0.39 4.46 -22.92
CA MET A 498 0.46 3.25 -23.76
C MET A 498 -0.42 3.41 -25.01
N LEU A 499 -1.67 3.84 -24.83
CA LEU A 499 -2.61 4.03 -25.94
C LEU A 499 -2.17 5.13 -26.90
N GLN A 500 -1.60 6.22 -26.40
CA GLN A 500 -1.01 7.26 -27.26
C GLN A 500 0.15 6.74 -28.08
N ALA A 501 1.02 5.94 -27.48
CA ALA A 501 2.16 5.34 -28.18
C ALA A 501 1.70 4.36 -29.27
N MET A 502 0.65 3.59 -29.02
CA MET A 502 0.13 2.58 -29.95
C MET A 502 -0.77 3.15 -31.05
N THR A 503 -1.58 4.16 -30.73
CA THR A 503 -2.68 4.61 -31.62
C THR A 503 -2.57 6.06 -32.05
N GLY A 504 -1.71 6.86 -31.39
CA GLY A 504 -1.62 8.31 -31.58
C GLY A 504 -2.68 9.11 -30.84
N PHE A 505 -3.60 8.47 -30.11
CA PHE A 505 -4.70 9.12 -29.38
C PHE A 505 -4.67 8.81 -27.88
N GLU A 506 -5.08 9.77 -27.06
CA GLU A 506 -5.35 9.53 -25.63
C GLU A 506 -6.59 8.65 -25.44
N LEU A 507 -6.73 8.06 -24.25
CA LEU A 507 -7.81 7.12 -23.93
C LEU A 507 -9.22 7.69 -24.20
N HIS A 508 -9.41 8.98 -23.98
CA HIS A 508 -10.70 9.67 -24.14
C HIS A 508 -10.89 10.34 -25.51
N GLU A 509 -9.87 10.32 -26.39
CA GLU A 509 -9.91 11.03 -27.67
C GLU A 509 -10.43 10.19 -28.84
N SER A 510 -10.41 8.86 -28.72
CA SER A 510 -10.74 7.96 -29.82
C SER A 510 -11.41 6.67 -29.33
N PRO A 511 -12.58 6.29 -29.90
CA PRO A 511 -13.20 5.00 -29.61
C PRO A 511 -12.28 3.80 -29.88
N LYS A 512 -11.36 3.90 -30.86
CA LYS A 512 -10.39 2.85 -31.15
C LYS A 512 -9.32 2.72 -30.05
N ALA A 513 -8.92 3.85 -29.45
CA ALA A 513 -7.99 3.84 -28.31
C ALA A 513 -8.67 3.25 -27.08
N GLU A 514 -9.92 3.62 -26.82
CA GLU A 514 -10.74 3.03 -25.75
C GLU A 514 -10.93 1.52 -25.92
N GLU A 515 -11.25 1.05 -27.13
CA GLU A 515 -11.38 -0.38 -27.44
C GLU A 515 -10.09 -1.14 -27.18
N LEU A 516 -8.93 -0.60 -27.61
CA LEU A 516 -7.63 -1.22 -27.31
C LEU A 516 -7.35 -1.21 -25.80
N GLY A 517 -7.68 -0.13 -25.10
CA GLY A 517 -7.51 -0.04 -23.65
C GLY A 517 -8.32 -1.11 -22.92
N LEU A 518 -9.59 -1.27 -23.30
CA LEU A 518 -10.47 -2.32 -22.76
C LEU A 518 -9.92 -3.72 -23.06
N ALA A 519 -9.47 -3.96 -24.28
CA ALA A 519 -8.88 -5.25 -24.66
C ALA A 519 -7.64 -5.60 -23.82
N VAL A 520 -6.76 -4.61 -23.56
CA VAL A 520 -5.58 -4.81 -22.71
C VAL A 520 -5.96 -5.12 -21.28
N ILE A 521 -6.85 -4.34 -20.66
CA ILE A 521 -7.26 -4.58 -19.26
C ILE A 521 -8.03 -5.90 -19.12
N GLN A 522 -8.88 -6.25 -20.09
CA GLN A 522 -9.59 -7.52 -20.12
C GLN A 522 -8.62 -8.70 -20.23
N TYR A 523 -7.62 -8.59 -21.10
CA TYR A 523 -6.57 -9.61 -21.22
C TYR A 523 -5.83 -9.80 -19.91
N MET A 524 -5.44 -8.69 -19.24
CA MET A 524 -4.75 -8.74 -17.96
C MET A 524 -5.62 -9.38 -16.86
N ASP A 525 -6.93 -9.12 -16.79
CA ASP A 525 -7.82 -9.77 -15.81
C ASP A 525 -7.94 -11.28 -16.09
N LEU A 526 -8.12 -11.67 -17.35
CA LEU A 526 -8.14 -13.08 -17.75
C LEU A 526 -6.82 -13.79 -17.43
N LYS A 527 -5.69 -13.13 -17.67
CA LYS A 527 -4.38 -13.67 -17.32
C LYS A 527 -4.22 -13.80 -15.81
N CYS A 528 -4.70 -12.85 -14.99
CA CYS A 528 -4.73 -13.00 -13.53
C CYS A 528 -5.51 -14.24 -13.09
N GLN A 529 -6.66 -14.52 -13.73
CA GLN A 529 -7.47 -15.71 -13.44
C GLN A 529 -6.73 -17.00 -13.81
N GLN A 530 -6.15 -17.06 -15.01
CA GLN A 530 -5.34 -18.20 -15.46
C GLN A 530 -4.14 -18.46 -14.54
N LEU A 531 -3.42 -17.40 -14.14
CA LEU A 531 -2.30 -17.49 -13.20
C LEU A 531 -2.78 -17.95 -11.82
N SER A 532 -3.94 -17.47 -11.36
CA SER A 532 -4.53 -17.87 -10.10
C SER A 532 -4.80 -19.37 -10.05
N GLU A 533 -5.44 -19.90 -11.09
CA GLU A 533 -5.74 -21.32 -11.24
C GLU A 533 -4.45 -22.16 -11.35
N ARG A 534 -3.50 -21.72 -12.19
CA ARG A 534 -2.25 -22.44 -12.44
C ARG A 534 -1.34 -22.51 -11.22
N LEU A 535 -1.29 -21.45 -10.42
CA LEU A 535 -0.34 -21.31 -9.30
C LEU A 535 -0.98 -21.55 -7.92
N GLY A 536 -2.30 -21.67 -7.84
CA GLY A 536 -3.02 -21.78 -6.57
C GLY A 536 -2.91 -20.52 -5.70
N LEU A 537 -2.79 -19.35 -6.35
CA LEU A 537 -2.76 -18.04 -5.70
C LEU A 537 -4.05 -17.29 -6.03
N LYS A 538 -4.51 -16.37 -5.16
CA LYS A 538 -5.53 -15.38 -5.53
C LYS A 538 -4.80 -14.17 -6.13
N ILE A 539 -4.73 -14.09 -7.46
CA ILE A 539 -4.10 -12.97 -8.19
C ILE A 539 -5.20 -12.11 -8.81
N VAL A 540 -5.14 -10.80 -8.59
CA VAL A 540 -6.14 -9.85 -9.10
C VAL A 540 -5.48 -8.56 -9.58
N LEU A 541 -6.18 -7.84 -10.47
CA LEU A 541 -5.75 -6.52 -10.90
C LEU A 541 -6.02 -5.44 -9.85
N GLU A 542 -5.09 -4.50 -9.76
CA GLU A 542 -5.20 -3.30 -8.94
C GLU A 542 -5.00 -2.01 -9.74
N GLN A 543 -5.84 -1.01 -9.43
CA GLN A 543 -5.61 0.37 -9.84
C GLN A 543 -4.59 1.03 -8.90
N THR A 544 -3.31 0.68 -9.09
CA THR A 544 -2.16 1.16 -8.31
C THR A 544 -2.31 2.65 -7.97
N PRO A 545 -2.10 3.09 -6.70
CA PRO A 545 -2.06 4.52 -6.38
C PRO A 545 -0.91 5.27 -7.06
N ALA A 546 0.20 4.57 -7.31
CA ALA A 546 1.43 5.01 -8.00
C ALA A 546 1.95 6.39 -7.55
N GLU A 547 2.16 6.56 -6.24
CA GLU A 547 2.67 7.82 -5.69
C GLU A 547 4.09 8.13 -6.20
N SER A 548 5.00 7.19 -6.04
CA SER A 548 6.38 7.25 -6.52
C SER A 548 6.56 6.55 -7.87
N THR A 549 5.82 5.47 -8.13
CA THR A 549 5.96 4.62 -9.31
C THR A 549 5.75 5.39 -10.62
N ALA A 550 4.77 6.32 -10.65
CA ALA A 550 4.50 7.16 -11.82
C ALA A 550 5.72 8.02 -12.24
N LEU A 551 6.43 8.60 -11.27
CA LEU A 551 7.67 9.34 -11.50
C LEU A 551 8.83 8.41 -11.86
N ARG A 552 8.91 7.26 -11.18
CA ARG A 552 10.01 6.29 -11.36
C ARG A 552 10.04 5.74 -12.78
N PHE A 553 8.90 5.24 -13.28
CA PHE A 553 8.84 4.71 -14.64
C PHE A 553 9.14 5.78 -15.68
N ALA A 554 8.55 6.98 -15.57
CA ALA A 554 8.86 8.09 -16.48
C ALA A 554 10.37 8.42 -16.52
N LYS A 555 11.05 8.42 -15.36
CA LYS A 555 12.50 8.64 -15.27
C LYS A 555 13.33 7.53 -15.91
N LEU A 556 12.94 6.27 -15.73
CA LEU A 556 13.64 5.13 -16.31
C LEU A 556 13.43 5.08 -17.83
N ASP A 557 12.22 5.36 -18.29
CA ASP A 557 11.88 5.37 -19.71
C ASP A 557 12.55 6.51 -20.47
N LEU A 558 12.66 7.70 -19.89
CA LEU A 558 13.47 8.78 -20.50
C LEU A 558 14.96 8.44 -20.63
N ARG A 559 15.48 7.49 -19.83
CA ARG A 559 16.88 7.03 -19.95
C ARG A 559 17.04 5.91 -20.97
N SER A 560 16.11 4.95 -20.97
CA SER A 560 16.20 3.73 -21.78
C SER A 560 15.56 3.88 -23.17
N TYR A 561 14.52 4.69 -23.28
CA TYR A 561 13.72 4.96 -24.49
C TYR A 561 13.53 6.46 -24.70
N PRO A 562 14.60 7.26 -24.80
CA PRO A 562 14.51 8.72 -24.81
C PRO A 562 13.66 9.28 -25.97
N GLN A 563 13.72 8.66 -27.15
CA GLN A 563 13.02 9.15 -28.35
C GLN A 563 11.50 8.95 -28.27
N GLU A 564 11.08 7.85 -27.67
CA GLU A 564 9.69 7.47 -27.47
C GLU A 564 9.13 8.18 -26.23
N ALA A 565 9.78 8.00 -25.07
CA ALA A 565 9.29 8.48 -23.78
C ALA A 565 9.13 10.01 -23.76
N GLN A 566 10.04 10.77 -24.38
CA GLN A 566 9.96 12.24 -24.42
C GLN A 566 8.67 12.75 -25.09
N LYS A 567 8.02 11.95 -25.95
CA LYS A 567 6.78 12.31 -26.63
C LYS A 567 5.55 12.17 -25.74
N TYR A 568 5.56 11.23 -24.81
CA TYR A 568 4.35 10.79 -24.10
C TYR A 568 4.38 11.07 -22.59
N VAL A 569 5.56 11.15 -21.97
CA VAL A 569 5.71 11.54 -20.57
C VAL A 569 5.06 12.90 -20.34
N LYS A 570 4.24 13.01 -19.28
CA LYS A 570 3.50 14.23 -18.93
C LYS A 570 4.31 15.09 -17.96
N GLY A 571 3.86 16.32 -17.73
CA GLY A 571 4.52 17.28 -16.86
C GLY A 571 5.63 18.07 -17.57
N ASN A 572 6.66 18.48 -16.82
CA ASN A 572 7.72 19.35 -17.32
C ASN A 572 9.12 18.72 -17.12
N SER A 573 9.73 18.30 -18.24
CA SER A 573 11.06 17.68 -18.28
C SER A 573 12.20 18.60 -17.84
N GLU A 574 12.10 19.92 -18.04
CA GLU A 574 13.14 20.89 -17.62
C GLU A 574 13.24 20.98 -16.10
N THR A 575 12.10 20.90 -15.41
CA THR A 575 12.02 20.93 -13.94
C THR A 575 12.16 19.55 -13.29
N GLY A 576 12.12 18.47 -14.09
CA GLY A 576 12.08 17.09 -13.61
C GLY A 576 10.75 16.68 -12.96
N GLU A 577 9.71 17.51 -13.07
CA GLU A 577 8.35 17.25 -12.58
C GLU A 577 7.55 16.51 -13.65
N ILE A 578 7.96 15.28 -13.88
CA ILE A 578 7.45 14.39 -14.93
C ILE A 578 6.70 13.20 -14.33
N TYR A 579 5.73 12.66 -15.06
CA TYR A 579 4.95 11.52 -14.59
C TYR A 579 4.24 10.79 -15.74
N TYR A 580 3.82 9.55 -15.47
CA TYR A 580 2.78 8.85 -16.23
C TYR A 580 1.43 8.94 -15.54
N THR A 581 0.35 8.93 -16.33
CA THR A 581 -1.01 8.98 -15.81
C THR A 581 -1.31 7.71 -15.01
N ASN A 582 -1.96 7.85 -13.86
CA ASN A 582 -2.13 6.76 -12.92
C ASN A 582 -3.08 5.67 -13.45
N SER A 583 -2.62 4.42 -13.50
CA SER A 583 -3.44 3.25 -13.83
C SER A 583 -4.30 3.43 -15.09
N THR A 584 -5.63 3.39 -14.93
CA THR A 584 -6.66 3.57 -15.95
C THR A 584 -7.32 4.96 -15.93
N HIS A 585 -6.77 5.91 -15.17
CA HIS A 585 -7.30 7.27 -15.15
C HIS A 585 -7.15 7.92 -16.51
N LEU A 586 -8.08 8.84 -16.82
CA LEU A 586 -7.93 9.76 -17.93
C LEU A 586 -6.84 10.80 -17.65
N ASN A 587 -6.30 11.40 -18.71
CA ASN A 587 -5.32 12.49 -18.61
C ASN A 587 -5.83 13.61 -17.69
N TYR A 588 -5.06 13.94 -16.65
CA TYR A 588 -5.43 14.92 -15.64
C TYR A 588 -5.70 16.33 -16.19
N LYS A 589 -5.07 16.72 -17.30
CA LYS A 589 -5.18 18.05 -17.92
C LYS A 589 -6.36 18.20 -18.86
N HIS A 590 -6.70 17.13 -19.57
CA HIS A 590 -7.69 17.17 -20.66
C HIS A 590 -9.06 16.63 -20.26
N ALA A 591 -9.13 15.71 -19.29
CA ALA A 591 -10.39 15.18 -18.76
C ALA A 591 -11.06 16.18 -17.81
N LYS A 592 -11.77 17.16 -18.38
CA LYS A 592 -12.41 18.25 -17.63
C LYS A 592 -13.84 17.96 -17.21
N ASP A 593 -14.58 17.11 -17.92
CA ASP A 593 -15.97 16.82 -17.55
C ASP A 593 -16.04 15.71 -16.47
N PRO A 594 -16.54 16.00 -15.25
CA PRO A 594 -16.74 15.01 -14.20
C PRO A 594 -17.59 13.82 -14.62
N ILE A 595 -18.63 14.05 -15.43
CA ILE A 595 -19.54 13.01 -15.92
C ILE A 595 -18.80 12.09 -16.87
N GLU A 596 -18.17 12.66 -17.89
CA GLU A 596 -17.41 11.89 -18.87
C GLU A 596 -16.32 11.07 -18.16
N LYS A 597 -15.61 11.68 -17.22
CA LYS A 597 -14.58 11.00 -16.42
C LYS A 597 -15.13 9.79 -15.68
N VAL A 598 -16.23 9.94 -14.94
CA VAL A 598 -16.83 8.82 -14.19
C VAL A 598 -17.34 7.73 -15.12
N VAL A 599 -17.98 8.09 -16.24
CA VAL A 599 -18.48 7.12 -17.23
C VAL A 599 -17.31 6.36 -17.89
N LYS A 600 -16.31 7.08 -18.41
CA LYS A 600 -15.17 6.50 -19.14
C LYS A 600 -14.21 5.72 -18.25
N GLU A 601 -14.04 6.10 -16.98
CA GLU A 601 -13.22 5.31 -16.06
C GLU A 601 -14.00 4.09 -15.54
N SER A 602 -15.33 4.21 -15.37
CA SER A 602 -16.15 3.13 -14.81
C SER A 602 -16.09 1.83 -15.59
N VAL A 603 -15.93 1.87 -16.91
CA VAL A 603 -15.91 0.66 -17.76
C VAL A 603 -14.73 -0.26 -17.45
N PHE A 604 -13.67 0.25 -16.81
CA PHE A 604 -12.51 -0.54 -16.40
C PHE A 604 -12.68 -1.16 -15.00
N HIS A 605 -13.50 -0.54 -14.13
CA HIS A 605 -13.57 -0.90 -12.72
C HIS A 605 -14.02 -2.37 -12.47
N PRO A 606 -14.96 -2.96 -13.23
CA PRO A 606 -15.34 -4.37 -13.06
C PRO A 606 -14.21 -5.38 -13.24
N MET A 607 -13.19 -5.06 -14.06
CA MET A 607 -12.04 -5.93 -14.30
C MET A 607 -10.97 -5.80 -13.21
N ILE A 608 -11.03 -4.74 -12.41
CA ILE A 608 -10.05 -4.42 -11.37
C ILE A 608 -10.62 -4.82 -10.00
N LYS A 609 -10.51 -6.12 -9.70
CA LYS A 609 -11.12 -6.76 -8.52
C LYS A 609 -10.44 -6.45 -7.19
N ALA A 610 -9.28 -5.79 -7.20
CA ALA A 610 -8.67 -5.20 -6.00
C ALA A 610 -9.17 -3.77 -5.75
N GLY A 611 -10.24 -3.34 -6.43
CA GLY A 611 -10.87 -2.04 -6.26
C GLY A 611 -10.19 -0.88 -7.01
N SER A 612 -11.00 0.14 -7.29
CA SER A 612 -10.71 1.25 -8.19
C SER A 612 -11.42 2.50 -7.73
N ILE A 613 -10.86 3.67 -8.02
CA ILE A 613 -11.42 4.96 -7.66
C ILE A 613 -11.35 5.96 -8.81
N THR A 614 -12.36 6.81 -8.92
CA THR A 614 -12.32 8.01 -9.74
C THR A 614 -12.22 9.25 -8.85
N HIS A 615 -11.19 10.07 -9.09
CA HIS A 615 -11.00 11.34 -8.39
C HIS A 615 -11.67 12.48 -9.12
N LEU A 616 -12.46 13.25 -8.39
CA LEU A 616 -13.12 14.46 -8.88
C LEU A 616 -12.45 15.67 -8.25
N TRP A 617 -11.53 16.29 -8.99
CA TRP A 617 -10.71 17.41 -8.54
C TRP A 617 -11.52 18.71 -8.56
N MET A 618 -11.88 19.21 -7.39
CA MET A 618 -12.74 20.40 -7.25
C MET A 618 -11.95 21.71 -7.11
N GLY A 619 -10.66 21.64 -6.78
CA GLY A 619 -9.88 22.84 -6.47
C GLY A 619 -10.51 23.66 -5.36
N GLU A 620 -10.65 24.97 -5.60
CA GLU A 620 -11.30 25.91 -4.69
C GLU A 620 -12.84 25.94 -4.79
N HIS A 621 -13.46 25.16 -5.68
CA HIS A 621 -14.92 25.13 -5.86
C HIS A 621 -15.66 24.35 -4.77
N LYS A 622 -16.69 24.98 -4.20
CA LYS A 622 -17.53 24.45 -3.14
C LYS A 622 -18.93 24.13 -3.69
N PRO A 623 -19.12 22.97 -4.34
CA PRO A 623 -20.40 22.63 -4.96
C PRO A 623 -21.52 22.46 -3.94
N ASP A 624 -22.76 22.71 -4.36
CA ASP A 624 -23.96 22.48 -3.54
C ASP A 624 -24.00 20.98 -3.14
N PRO A 625 -24.14 20.64 -1.85
CA PRO A 625 -24.27 19.26 -1.38
C PRO A 625 -25.35 18.46 -2.13
N ARG A 626 -26.45 19.11 -2.56
CA ARG A 626 -27.52 18.47 -3.34
C ARG A 626 -27.07 18.10 -4.75
N ALA A 627 -26.18 18.90 -5.36
CA ALA A 627 -25.57 18.57 -6.64
C ALA A 627 -24.69 17.32 -6.51
N LEU A 628 -23.88 17.26 -5.45
CA LEU A 628 -23.06 16.09 -5.15
C LEU A 628 -23.92 14.85 -4.85
N ALA A 629 -25.01 14.99 -4.07
CA ALA A 629 -25.93 13.89 -3.80
C ALA A 629 -26.57 13.36 -5.10
N SER A 630 -27.02 14.25 -5.98
CA SER A 630 -27.52 13.86 -7.31
C SER A 630 -26.45 13.14 -8.13
N PHE A 631 -25.21 13.63 -8.10
CA PHE A 631 -24.07 13.02 -8.79
C PHE A 631 -23.77 11.60 -8.25
N VAL A 632 -23.73 11.42 -6.92
CA VAL A 632 -23.52 10.13 -6.25
C VAL A 632 -24.61 9.13 -6.66
N ILE A 633 -25.89 9.54 -6.58
CA ILE A 633 -27.04 8.68 -6.95
C ILE A 633 -26.95 8.26 -8.42
N LYS A 634 -26.70 9.21 -9.34
CA LYS A 634 -26.59 8.91 -10.76
C LYS A 634 -25.37 8.04 -11.08
N THR A 635 -24.25 8.25 -10.38
CA THR A 635 -23.05 7.41 -10.51
C THR A 635 -23.33 5.97 -10.07
N PHE A 636 -24.02 5.80 -8.94
CA PHE A 636 -24.45 4.49 -8.47
C PHE A 636 -25.36 3.80 -9.48
N LYS A 637 -26.38 4.50 -10.00
CA LYS A 637 -27.42 3.90 -10.85
C LYS A 637 -27.01 3.67 -12.31
N ASN A 638 -26.14 4.52 -12.86
CA ASN A 638 -25.94 4.60 -14.31
C ASN A 638 -24.51 4.26 -14.77
N THR A 639 -23.61 3.87 -13.86
CA THR A 639 -22.22 3.55 -14.20
C THR A 639 -21.72 2.36 -13.38
N GLU A 640 -20.64 1.74 -13.82
CA GLU A 640 -19.97 0.64 -13.14
C GLU A 640 -18.87 1.10 -12.17
N ASN A 641 -18.88 2.38 -11.79
CA ASN A 641 -17.80 2.95 -11.01
C ASN A 641 -17.79 2.32 -9.60
N ALA A 642 -16.68 1.71 -9.19
CA ALA A 642 -16.51 1.13 -7.85
C ALA A 642 -16.42 2.16 -6.70
N GLN A 643 -15.77 3.31 -6.90
CA GLN A 643 -15.55 4.28 -5.83
C GLN A 643 -15.31 5.69 -6.40
N ILE A 644 -15.85 6.73 -5.75
CA ILE A 644 -15.52 8.12 -6.07
C ILE A 644 -15.09 8.91 -4.85
N ALA A 645 -14.25 9.92 -5.07
CA ALA A 645 -13.90 10.91 -4.06
C ALA A 645 -13.88 12.33 -4.64
N PHE A 646 -14.59 13.23 -3.96
CA PHE A 646 -14.54 14.66 -4.23
C PHE A 646 -13.33 15.26 -3.52
N SER A 647 -12.50 15.98 -4.27
CA SER A 647 -11.17 16.41 -3.81
C SER A 647 -11.04 17.93 -3.85
N PRO A 648 -11.48 18.64 -2.79
CA PRO A 648 -11.19 20.06 -2.61
C PRO A 648 -9.71 20.27 -2.29
N GLU A 649 -9.25 21.50 -2.51
CA GLU A 649 -7.91 21.94 -2.15
C GLU A 649 -7.98 23.03 -1.07
N PHE A 650 -6.99 23.05 -0.18
CA PHE A 650 -6.86 24.04 0.88
C PHE A 650 -5.42 24.52 0.99
N THR A 651 -5.22 25.65 1.64
CA THR A 651 -3.91 26.18 2.03
C THR A 651 -3.93 26.48 3.52
N ILE A 652 -2.88 26.10 4.25
CA ILE A 652 -2.64 26.63 5.59
C ILE A 652 -1.53 27.66 5.60
N CYS A 653 -1.64 28.64 6.48
CA CYS A 653 -0.50 29.46 6.90
C CYS A 653 0.23 28.80 8.08
N ASN A 654 1.53 28.57 7.93
CA ASN A 654 2.36 28.00 8.99
C ASN A 654 2.72 29.01 10.10
N ASP A 655 2.40 30.31 9.92
CA ASP A 655 2.71 31.35 10.91
C ASP A 655 1.51 31.69 11.80
N CYS A 656 0.27 31.65 11.28
CA CYS A 656 -0.94 31.99 12.04
C CYS A 656 -2.00 30.88 12.08
N ASP A 657 -1.70 29.70 11.53
CA ASP A 657 -2.58 28.52 11.45
C ASP A 657 -3.91 28.74 10.70
N HIS A 658 -4.11 29.90 10.05
CA HIS A 658 -5.30 30.15 9.23
C HIS A 658 -5.35 29.19 8.04
N MET A 659 -6.49 28.54 7.86
CA MET A 659 -6.76 27.67 6.74
C MET A 659 -7.80 28.30 5.83
N GLN A 660 -7.48 28.31 4.54
CA GLN A 660 -8.35 28.83 3.50
C GLN A 660 -8.50 27.83 2.36
N ARG A 661 -9.60 27.93 1.62
CA ARG A 661 -9.89 27.07 0.48
C ARG A 661 -9.08 27.50 -0.75
N GLY A 662 -8.69 26.54 -1.59
CA GLY A 662 -7.83 26.75 -2.75
C GLY A 662 -6.33 26.65 -2.42
N LEU A 663 -5.50 26.55 -3.47
CA LEU A 663 -4.04 26.59 -3.38
C LEU A 663 -3.56 28.01 -3.68
N VAL A 664 -3.14 28.73 -2.64
CA VAL A 664 -2.63 30.10 -2.74
C VAL A 664 -1.19 30.19 -2.26
N SER A 665 -0.49 31.26 -2.65
CA SER A 665 0.92 31.50 -2.26
C SER A 665 1.07 32.42 -1.05
N THR A 666 0.01 33.09 -0.60
CA THR A 666 0.04 34.03 0.52
C THR A 666 -1.20 33.88 1.40
N CYS A 667 -1.02 34.02 2.71
CA CYS A 667 -2.13 34.00 3.67
C CYS A 667 -2.95 35.29 3.58
N GLU A 668 -4.27 35.18 3.44
CA GLU A 668 -5.17 36.35 3.36
C GLU A 668 -5.31 37.13 4.68
N ILE A 669 -4.94 36.52 5.81
CA ILE A 669 -5.09 37.10 7.16
C ILE A 669 -3.83 37.85 7.61
N CYS A 670 -2.66 37.23 7.50
CA CYS A 670 -1.40 37.80 8.00
C CYS A 670 -0.43 38.23 6.88
N GLY A 671 -0.72 37.92 5.62
CA GLY A 671 0.15 38.25 4.48
C GLY A 671 1.40 37.37 4.33
N SER A 672 1.58 36.35 5.17
CA SER A 672 2.75 35.47 5.10
C SER A 672 2.78 34.61 3.83
N GLU A 673 3.97 34.45 3.25
CA GLU A 673 4.27 33.50 2.16
C GLU A 673 4.62 32.10 2.70
N ASN A 674 4.77 31.93 4.02
CA ASN A 674 5.01 30.65 4.67
C ASN A 674 3.69 29.84 4.75
N VAL A 675 3.26 29.34 3.59
CA VAL A 675 2.03 28.57 3.43
C VAL A 675 2.30 27.19 2.86
N ASP A 676 1.40 26.24 3.13
CA ASP A 676 1.48 24.89 2.59
C ASP A 676 0.11 24.41 2.10
N GLY A 677 0.10 23.83 0.91
CA GLY A 677 -1.11 23.29 0.29
C GLY A 677 -1.53 21.97 0.94
N ILE A 678 -2.84 21.73 1.02
CA ILE A 678 -3.45 20.48 1.45
C ILE A 678 -4.35 20.01 0.31
N THR A 679 -4.04 18.84 -0.24
CA THR A 679 -4.88 18.19 -1.25
C THR A 679 -4.59 16.69 -1.27
N ARG A 680 -5.35 15.91 -2.05
CA ARG A 680 -5.12 14.48 -2.16
C ARG A 680 -3.96 14.18 -3.10
N VAL A 681 -2.94 13.47 -2.64
CA VAL A 681 -1.78 13.10 -3.48
C VAL A 681 -2.18 12.04 -4.51
N THR A 682 -2.84 10.98 -4.04
CA THR A 682 -3.34 9.88 -4.85
C THR A 682 -4.66 9.37 -4.29
N GLY A 683 -4.77 9.17 -2.98
CA GLY A 683 -5.96 8.63 -2.34
C GLY A 683 -6.11 8.96 -0.86
N TYR A 684 -5.43 10.01 -0.40
CA TYR A 684 -5.50 10.57 0.96
C TYR A 684 -4.95 12.01 0.95
N PHE A 685 -5.35 12.82 1.93
CA PHE A 685 -4.86 14.20 2.07
C PHE A 685 -3.45 14.24 2.64
N THR A 686 -2.63 15.15 2.14
CA THR A 686 -1.30 15.44 2.68
C THR A 686 -0.86 16.85 2.25
N ARG A 687 0.25 17.30 2.82
CA ARG A 687 0.91 18.58 2.53
C ARG A 687 1.61 18.52 1.18
N THR A 688 1.38 19.48 0.28
CA THR A 688 2.01 19.50 -1.06
C THR A 688 3.52 19.69 -0.98
N SER A 689 4.04 20.34 0.07
CA SER A 689 5.48 20.45 0.34
C SER A 689 6.20 19.09 0.49
N SER A 690 5.47 18.06 0.91
CA SER A 690 5.99 16.70 1.12
C SER A 690 6.08 15.86 -0.16
N TRP A 691 5.46 16.30 -1.26
CA TRP A 691 5.29 15.48 -2.46
C TRP A 691 6.59 15.35 -3.26
N ASN A 692 6.74 14.25 -3.99
CA ASN A 692 7.78 14.09 -5.00
C ASN A 692 7.53 14.98 -6.24
N ALA A 693 8.53 15.07 -7.11
CA ALA A 693 8.47 15.92 -8.30
C ALA A 693 7.33 15.54 -9.28
N GLY A 694 7.08 14.24 -9.47
CA GLY A 694 6.04 13.77 -10.38
C GLY A 694 4.65 14.14 -9.91
N LYS A 695 4.36 14.01 -8.61
CA LYS A 695 3.06 14.42 -8.05
C LYS A 695 2.86 15.93 -8.02
N ARG A 696 3.91 16.73 -7.92
CA ARG A 696 3.81 18.19 -8.14
C ARG A 696 3.51 18.53 -9.61
N GLY A 697 4.13 17.81 -10.55
CA GLY A 697 3.80 17.91 -11.98
C GLY A 697 2.34 17.56 -12.23
N GLU A 698 1.88 16.42 -11.70
CA GLU A 698 0.48 15.97 -11.77
C GLU A 698 -0.47 17.03 -11.20
N LEU A 699 -0.16 17.59 -10.02
CA LEU A 699 -0.99 18.62 -9.36
C LEU A 699 -1.23 19.84 -10.26
N ARG A 700 -0.20 20.29 -10.98
CA ARG A 700 -0.31 21.43 -11.90
C ARG A 700 -1.19 21.12 -13.08
N ASP A 701 -1.12 19.88 -13.57
CA ASP A 701 -1.90 19.44 -14.72
C ASP A 701 -3.35 19.09 -14.36
N ARG A 702 -3.71 18.84 -13.09
CA ARG A 702 -5.11 18.53 -12.70
C ARG A 702 -6.09 19.61 -13.16
N ALA A 703 -7.05 19.20 -13.99
CA ALA A 703 -8.24 19.96 -14.30
C ALA A 703 -9.11 20.09 -13.04
N ARG A 704 -9.38 21.32 -12.62
CA ARG A 704 -10.22 21.66 -11.47
C ARG A 704 -11.56 22.14 -11.99
N VAL A 705 -12.63 21.44 -11.62
CA VAL A 705 -13.96 21.72 -12.16
C VAL A 705 -15.03 21.69 -11.07
N PRO A 706 -16.00 22.63 -11.09
CA PRO A 706 -17.15 22.56 -10.22
C PRO A 706 -18.15 21.51 -10.72
N ILE A 707 -18.89 20.90 -9.80
CA ILE A 707 -20.00 19.98 -10.13
C ILE A 707 -21.33 20.74 -9.95
N SER A 708 -22.19 20.69 -10.96
CA SER A 708 -23.47 21.44 -10.97
C SER A 708 -24.71 20.56 -11.17
N THR A 709 -25.89 21.03 -10.75
CA THR A 709 -27.14 20.25 -10.75
C THR A 709 -27.69 19.91 -12.14
N ASN A 710 -27.31 20.65 -13.18
CA ASN A 710 -27.87 20.53 -14.53
C ASN A 710 -27.16 19.49 -15.41
N GLU A 711 -26.18 18.79 -14.87
CA GLU A 711 -25.39 17.82 -15.62
C GLU A 711 -26.18 16.49 -15.71
N LYS A 712 -26.65 16.17 -16.93
CA LYS A 712 -27.38 14.93 -17.22
C LYS A 712 -26.37 13.83 -17.57
N LEU A 713 -26.26 12.83 -16.70
CA LEU A 713 -25.73 11.51 -17.05
C LEU A 713 -26.78 10.81 -17.92
N SER A 714 -26.74 11.01 -19.24
CA SER A 714 -27.57 10.25 -20.17
C SER A 714 -26.87 8.94 -20.53
N SER A 715 -27.57 7.82 -20.35
CA SER A 715 -27.18 6.52 -20.89
C SER A 715 -27.16 6.59 -22.42
N ASN A 716 -26.01 6.35 -23.04
CA ASN A 716 -25.95 5.91 -24.44
C ASN A 716 -26.08 4.40 -24.50
#